data_AF-A0A6I0EA57-F1
#
_entry.id   AF-A0A6I0EA57-F1
#
_cell.length_a   1.000
_cell.length_b   1.000
_cell.length_c   1.000
_cell.angle_alpha   90.00
_cell.angle_beta   90.00
_cell.angle_gamma   90.00
#
_symmetry.space_group_name_H-M   'P 1'
#
loop_
_entity.id
_entity.type
_entity.pdbx_description
1 polymer ?
#
loop_
_entity_poly.entity_id
_entity_poly.type
_entity_poly.pdbx_seq_one_letter_code
_entity_poly.pdbx_strand_id
1 'polypeptide(L)'
;MVSMVVSSAGLGPGAMSRSGFTERRLERKAMMGFSMARTRSFPDGVMPSQIRRRGERLKAARRDRCPQYRSRLGSAILAPESALPPVGPQPGNCMPPHSKSLATIFAAFAVCVLAAGVRAQDAPPTAVIVVDGSGSMWGNLGADKRSKLEMAREALRVLLPSLRTDARIGLASFGHRRRGNCGDAEVIVPPDVDGPQRLSVPVEKMNATGKGPLVLALRESANAIAGATPASIVLVADDIDNCGQDVCTALGEILSASPNLVVHTIALGFDKAKLAHISCIAQMTGGKLWDAQDAAGFDSALGQAVKLAHLQTSPTAPSSETPQAEAEKPAAGAPPGLYLSAGLGPSSATLDTPVHWRITKSGADGQLVRDTRAAALFEKLEAGTYDVEAHLGLAHARQTVEVAADKATEVRLDLNGGVLKLRARPTNAAPPLASPVFTVTPTGAENGGAPLWVGRDTQPEIVLPAGDYTVTAQSGVARQQGSVTIAPATGTSFDSMLASGRLELSATRGTAAAPGDPLVDGVTFILYQDDPDAPQGRREVVRSAAPAPSFMLPAGTYYVTARTPTAEVREQIALGAGDVVKRALPLSLAHIKLSATLGGQPPTTASPITYRIIRLGGESHEVARTIAKEPEFQVSAGQYRIEASLGASNVIAATELTLTAGQAQKVTLPLEGGSLTLKRANSGTMAGDVFWEVQDEKQRIVLRSSQPQPTAVLAPGRYVVSADTSATPLRSAIEVKANEHRTFDFSGQ
;
A
#
# COMPACT_ATOMS: atom_id res chain seq x y z
N MET A 1 22.89 -36.36 56.56
CA MET A 1 24.07 -36.81 55.78
C MET A 1 23.88 -36.21 54.39
N VAL A 2 24.70 -35.24 53.93
CA VAL A 2 26.16 -35.29 53.65
C VAL A 2 26.42 -36.12 52.37
N SER A 3 27.06 -35.61 51.30
CA SER A 3 27.82 -34.36 51.13
C SER A 3 27.74 -33.73 49.73
N MET A 4 28.14 -32.46 49.61
CA MET A 4 28.78 -31.93 48.38
C MET A 4 30.18 -32.55 48.20
N VAL A 5 30.66 -32.62 46.95
CA VAL A 5 32.11 -32.56 46.63
C VAL A 5 32.31 -31.70 45.37
N VAL A 6 33.33 -30.86 45.39
CA VAL A 6 33.82 -30.07 44.23
C VAL A 6 35.34 -30.24 44.16
N SER A 7 35.89 -30.50 42.97
CA SER A 7 37.31 -30.31 42.63
C SER A 7 37.38 -30.07 41.11
N SER A 8 38.03 -29.06 40.52
CA SER A 8 39.16 -28.18 40.87
C SER A 8 40.56 -28.78 40.65
N ALA A 9 41.36 -28.05 39.85
CA ALA A 9 42.75 -28.27 39.41
C ALA A 9 43.08 -29.62 38.69
N GLY A 10 44.00 -29.70 37.71
CA GLY A 10 44.79 -28.67 37.00
C GLY A 10 46.31 -28.93 37.04
N LEU A 11 46.96 -29.19 35.89
CA LEU A 11 48.41 -29.33 35.75
C LEU A 11 48.88 -29.24 34.27
N GLY A 12 50.01 -28.58 34.00
CA GLY A 12 50.82 -28.69 32.76
C GLY A 12 51.87 -29.82 32.86
N PRO A 13 52.79 -30.04 31.90
CA PRO A 13 53.62 -29.06 31.16
C PRO A 13 53.36 -29.07 29.63
N GLY A 14 53.98 -28.29 28.72
CA GLY A 14 55.38 -27.85 28.54
C GLY A 14 56.13 -28.81 27.60
N ALA A 15 56.96 -28.39 26.63
CA ALA A 15 57.42 -27.04 26.26
C ALA A 15 58.07 -27.03 24.84
N MET A 16 58.44 -25.83 24.35
CA MET A 16 59.53 -25.57 23.36
C MET A 16 59.37 -26.08 21.90
N SER A 17 60.01 -25.50 20.86
CA SER A 17 60.88 -24.29 20.74
C SER A 17 61.19 -23.92 19.27
N ARG A 18 61.22 -22.60 18.95
CA ARG A 18 61.97 -21.95 17.83
C ARG A 18 61.54 -22.34 16.39
N SER A 19 61.84 -21.58 15.33
CA SER A 19 62.40 -20.22 15.11
C SER A 19 61.84 -19.72 13.77
N GLY A 20 61.82 -18.45 13.36
CA GLY A 20 62.53 -17.24 13.78
C GLY A 20 62.90 -16.49 12.49
N PHE A 21 62.20 -15.42 12.14
CA PHE A 21 62.62 -14.03 12.37
C PHE A 21 63.89 -13.60 11.61
N THR A 22 63.72 -12.86 10.51
CA THR A 22 64.73 -11.92 9.98
C THR A 22 64.03 -10.68 9.45
N GLU A 23 64.31 -9.53 10.04
CA GLU A 23 63.99 -8.23 9.47
C GLU A 23 64.90 -7.92 8.26
N ARG A 24 64.43 -7.00 7.39
CA ARG A 24 65.30 -5.88 7.01
C ARG A 24 64.48 -4.61 6.72
N ARG A 25 65.18 -3.47 6.68
CA ARG A 25 64.68 -2.11 6.92
C ARG A 25 65.34 -1.14 5.91
N LEU A 26 64.76 0.06 5.75
CA LEU A 26 65.19 1.15 4.83
C LEU A 26 64.87 0.89 3.34
N GLU A 27 64.74 1.91 2.47
CA GLU A 27 65.01 3.36 2.59
C GLU A 27 63.76 4.27 2.41
N ARG A 28 63.91 5.55 2.79
CA ARG A 28 63.14 6.68 2.23
C ARG A 28 64.02 7.46 1.24
N LYS A 29 63.52 7.67 0.01
CA LYS A 29 63.77 8.85 -0.87
C LYS A 29 62.52 8.96 -1.76
N ALA A 30 61.77 10.07 -1.85
CA ALA A 30 62.13 11.48 -2.03
C ALA A 30 62.62 11.79 -3.46
N MET A 31 61.70 12.22 -4.32
CA MET A 31 62.01 13.03 -5.49
C MET A 31 60.88 14.03 -5.77
N MET A 32 61.24 15.30 -5.97
CA MET A 32 60.36 16.38 -6.43
C MET A 32 60.55 16.60 -7.94
N GLY A 33 59.56 17.22 -8.59
CA GLY A 33 59.57 17.58 -10.02
C GLY A 33 58.14 17.83 -10.50
N PHE A 34 57.48 18.95 -10.23
CA PHE A 34 57.88 20.37 -10.36
C PHE A 34 57.91 20.86 -11.82
N SER A 35 56.72 21.14 -12.38
CA SER A 35 56.48 22.15 -13.42
C SER A 35 54.98 22.46 -13.45
N MET A 36 54.51 23.52 -12.79
CA MET A 36 54.36 24.89 -13.32
C MET A 36 53.37 25.05 -14.50
N ALA A 37 52.16 25.47 -14.13
CA ALA A 37 51.40 26.60 -14.69
C ALA A 37 51.24 26.75 -16.22
N ARG A 38 49.96 26.84 -16.63
CA ARG A 38 49.52 27.93 -17.52
C ARG A 38 48.06 28.34 -17.31
N THR A 39 47.88 29.48 -16.64
CA THR A 39 46.68 30.30 -16.73
C THR A 39 46.72 31.15 -18.01
N ARG A 40 45.71 30.99 -18.88
CA ARG A 40 45.19 31.99 -19.83
C ARG A 40 43.69 31.68 -19.98
N SER A 41 42.70 32.54 -19.72
CA SER A 41 42.55 34.01 -19.70
C SER A 41 42.25 34.63 -21.08
N PHE A 42 41.04 35.19 -21.19
CA PHE A 42 40.53 36.12 -22.24
C PHE A 42 40.32 35.53 -23.66
N PRO A 43 39.47 36.16 -24.51
CA PRO A 43 38.87 37.50 -24.38
C PRO A 43 37.33 37.59 -24.38
N ASP A 44 36.89 38.83 -24.16
CA ASP A 44 35.54 39.33 -23.95
C ASP A 44 34.64 39.39 -25.20
N GLY A 45 33.33 39.51 -24.94
CA GLY A 45 32.51 40.57 -25.55
C GLY A 45 31.77 40.27 -26.85
N VAL A 46 30.43 40.37 -26.81
CA VAL A 46 29.66 41.56 -27.27
C VAL A 46 28.15 41.30 -27.14
N MET A 47 27.41 42.27 -26.59
CA MET A 47 25.94 42.34 -26.62
C MET A 47 25.49 43.17 -27.84
N PRO A 48 24.34 42.85 -28.45
CA PRO A 48 23.16 43.72 -28.29
C PRO A 48 21.91 42.91 -27.88
N SER A 49 21.01 43.29 -26.97
CA SER A 49 20.49 44.56 -26.40
C SER A 49 19.10 44.95 -26.94
N GLN A 50 18.24 45.51 -26.06
CA GLN A 50 16.85 45.95 -26.32
C GLN A 50 15.88 44.76 -26.54
N ILE A 51 14.58 44.83 -26.24
CA ILE A 51 13.66 45.98 -26.09
C ILE A 51 13.01 46.07 -24.69
N ARG A 52 12.48 47.26 -24.37
CA ARG A 52 12.01 47.70 -23.05
C ARG A 52 10.58 47.29 -22.68
N ARG A 53 10.38 47.18 -21.35
CA ARG A 53 9.20 47.56 -20.54
C ARG A 53 8.04 48.30 -21.26
N ARG A 54 6.81 47.79 -21.06
CA ARG A 54 5.60 48.47 -20.51
C ARG A 54 4.48 47.41 -20.39
N GLY A 55 3.58 47.42 -19.41
CA GLY A 55 3.51 48.26 -18.21
C GLY A 55 2.55 49.44 -18.28
N GLU A 56 1.26 49.21 -18.57
CA GLU A 56 0.20 50.22 -18.36
C GLU A 56 -1.19 49.60 -18.14
N ARG A 57 -2.10 50.40 -17.56
CA ARG A 57 -3.52 50.06 -17.26
C ARG A 57 -4.45 50.63 -18.35
N LEU A 58 -5.77 50.44 -18.16
CA LEU A 58 -6.94 51.08 -18.81
C LEU A 58 -7.59 50.21 -19.90
N LYS A 59 -8.90 50.24 -20.19
CA LYS A 59 -10.18 50.53 -19.49
C LYS A 59 -11.23 50.47 -20.62
N ALA A 60 -12.32 49.72 -20.46
CA ALA A 60 -13.58 49.85 -21.22
C ALA A 60 -13.50 49.57 -22.76
N ALA A 61 -14.61 49.43 -23.51
CA ALA A 61 -16.02 49.62 -23.17
C ALA A 61 -17.02 48.72 -23.97
N ARG A 62 -18.11 48.33 -23.30
CA ARG A 62 -19.52 48.20 -23.78
C ARG A 62 -19.86 47.59 -25.15
N ARG A 63 -20.76 46.60 -25.11
CA ARG A 63 -22.21 46.67 -25.46
C ARG A 63 -22.93 45.48 -24.79
N ASP A 64 -24.21 45.50 -24.41
CA ASP A 64 -25.20 46.57 -24.20
C ASP A 64 -26.34 46.08 -23.26
N ARG A 65 -27.23 46.99 -22.78
CA ARG A 65 -28.55 46.74 -22.11
C ARG A 65 -28.61 46.16 -20.67
N CYS A 66 -28.64 47.09 -19.71
CA CYS A 66 -29.68 47.35 -18.69
C CYS A 66 -31.02 46.54 -18.69
N PRO A 67 -31.86 46.60 -17.61
CA PRO A 67 -31.56 46.85 -16.17
C PRO A 67 -32.48 46.14 -15.10
N GLN A 68 -32.06 46.20 -13.81
CA GLN A 68 -32.93 46.32 -12.60
C GLN A 68 -33.92 45.16 -12.24
N TYR A 69 -34.55 45.08 -11.05
CA TYR A 69 -34.54 45.93 -9.84
C TYR A 69 -34.33 45.11 -8.52
N ARG A 70 -34.44 45.79 -7.37
CA ARG A 70 -34.08 45.38 -5.99
C ARG A 70 -35.19 44.62 -5.19
N SER A 71 -34.76 43.58 -4.47
CA SER A 71 -35.07 43.22 -3.05
C SER A 71 -36.42 43.56 -2.38
N ARG A 72 -36.96 42.63 -1.56
CA ARG A 72 -37.11 42.80 -0.09
C ARG A 72 -37.55 41.53 0.66
N LEU A 73 -37.53 41.61 2.01
CA LEU A 73 -37.98 40.58 2.96
C LEU A 73 -39.52 40.63 3.15
N GLY A 74 -40.09 39.53 3.66
CA GLY A 74 -41.46 39.43 4.21
C GLY A 74 -41.64 38.08 4.92
N SER A 75 -42.42 38.02 6.01
CA SER A 75 -42.41 36.87 6.95
C SER A 75 -43.80 36.28 7.24
N ALA A 76 -43.84 34.95 7.45
CA ALA A 76 -44.89 34.18 8.15
C ALA A 76 -46.30 34.20 7.46
N ILE A 77 -47.38 33.52 7.91
CA ILE A 77 -47.81 32.94 9.21
C ILE A 77 -48.68 31.66 9.00
N LEU A 78 -48.69 30.73 9.98
CA LEU A 78 -49.67 29.63 10.27
C LEU A 78 -49.73 28.33 9.40
N ALA A 79 -50.47 27.35 9.95
CA ALA A 79 -50.67 25.92 9.57
C ALA A 79 -52.21 25.60 9.64
N PRO A 80 -52.77 24.35 9.78
CA PRO A 80 -52.20 22.98 9.89
C PRO A 80 -52.98 21.80 9.18
N GLU A 81 -52.52 20.56 9.45
CA GLU A 81 -53.24 19.25 9.59
C GLU A 81 -54.08 18.53 8.49
N SER A 82 -54.10 17.17 8.62
CA SER A 82 -55.12 16.16 8.21
C SER A 82 -55.23 15.69 6.72
N ALA A 83 -55.69 14.47 6.35
CA ALA A 83 -55.79 13.13 6.99
C ALA A 83 -56.09 11.98 5.95
N LEU A 84 -56.20 10.71 6.39
CA LEU A 84 -56.45 9.42 5.66
C LEU A 84 -57.97 9.01 5.62
N PRO A 85 -58.46 7.80 5.19
CA PRO A 85 -58.07 6.77 4.18
C PRO A 85 -59.19 6.50 3.07
N PRO A 86 -60.04 5.42 2.99
CA PRO A 86 -59.84 3.94 2.83
C PRO A 86 -60.62 3.16 1.70
N VAL A 87 -59.97 2.14 1.09
CA VAL A 87 -60.40 0.72 0.77
C VAL A 87 -61.72 0.31 0.03
N GLY A 88 -61.58 -0.46 -1.09
CA GLY A 88 -62.42 -1.64 -1.51
C GLY A 88 -63.61 -1.44 -2.51
N PRO A 89 -64.27 -2.50 -3.09
CA PRO A 89 -63.95 -3.94 -3.26
C PRO A 89 -64.27 -4.56 -4.70
N GLN A 90 -64.56 -5.89 -4.79
CA GLN A 90 -64.81 -6.84 -5.94
C GLN A 90 -66.16 -6.66 -6.74
N PRO A 91 -66.68 -7.51 -7.70
CA PRO A 91 -66.26 -8.82 -8.34
C PRO A 91 -66.54 -8.99 -9.89
N GLY A 92 -66.45 -10.21 -10.50
CA GLY A 92 -67.41 -10.67 -11.57
C GLY A 92 -67.01 -11.57 -12.79
N ASN A 93 -67.36 -12.88 -12.74
CA ASN A 93 -67.67 -13.94 -13.76
C ASN A 93 -67.51 -13.79 -15.32
N CYS A 94 -67.10 -14.88 -16.01
CA CYS A 94 -67.93 -15.68 -16.97
C CYS A 94 -67.25 -16.93 -17.62
N MET A 95 -68.03 -17.78 -18.33
CA MET A 95 -67.74 -19.12 -18.94
C MET A 95 -68.58 -19.23 -20.27
N PRO A 96 -68.77 -20.36 -21.03
CA PRO A 96 -68.15 -21.70 -21.17
C PRO A 96 -67.72 -21.94 -22.67
N PRO A 97 -67.85 -23.10 -23.41
CA PRO A 97 -68.13 -24.52 -23.09
C PRO A 97 -67.28 -25.65 -23.78
N HIS A 98 -67.52 -26.85 -23.26
CA HIS A 98 -67.19 -28.26 -23.58
C HIS A 98 -67.19 -28.85 -25.02
N SER A 99 -66.46 -29.98 -25.17
CA SER A 99 -67.00 -31.25 -25.73
C SER A 99 -66.37 -32.50 -25.02
N LYS A 100 -66.57 -33.75 -25.48
CA LYS A 100 -66.79 -34.96 -24.63
C LYS A 100 -66.08 -36.30 -25.05
N SER A 101 -66.23 -37.32 -24.17
CA SER A 101 -65.97 -38.79 -24.30
C SER A 101 -64.56 -39.28 -23.89
N LEU A 102 -64.33 -40.35 -23.08
CA LEU A 102 -64.83 -41.76 -23.00
C LEU A 102 -64.20 -42.71 -24.06
N ALA A 103 -63.72 -43.95 -23.79
CA ALA A 103 -63.39 -44.67 -22.54
C ALA A 103 -62.61 -46.01 -22.80
N THR A 104 -61.99 -46.57 -21.75
CA THR A 104 -61.69 -48.03 -21.46
C THR A 104 -60.75 -48.95 -22.30
N ILE A 105 -59.66 -49.40 -21.63
CA ILE A 105 -59.11 -50.79 -21.46
C ILE A 105 -58.73 -51.69 -22.68
N PHE A 106 -57.43 -52.01 -22.87
CA PHE A 106 -56.78 -53.33 -22.57
C PHE A 106 -55.23 -53.25 -22.66
N ALA A 107 -54.54 -54.38 -22.48
CA ALA A 107 -53.15 -54.46 -21.99
C ALA A 107 -52.05 -54.85 -23.01
N ALA A 108 -50.80 -54.67 -22.54
CA ALA A 108 -49.56 -55.41 -22.86
C ALA A 108 -48.62 -54.95 -24.00
N PHE A 109 -47.36 -54.71 -23.58
CA PHE A 109 -46.09 -55.01 -24.27
C PHE A 109 -45.80 -54.46 -25.69
N ALA A 110 -45.14 -53.31 -25.75
CA ALA A 110 -44.06 -53.04 -26.70
C ALA A 110 -43.07 -52.02 -26.09
N VAL A 111 -41.76 -52.20 -26.31
CA VAL A 111 -40.73 -51.28 -25.81
C VAL A 111 -40.53 -50.13 -26.80
N CYS A 112 -40.78 -48.89 -26.35
CA CYS A 112 -40.19 -47.70 -26.96
C CYS A 112 -40.25 -46.51 -25.99
N VAL A 113 -39.38 -46.51 -24.96
CA VAL A 113 -39.18 -45.33 -24.12
C VAL A 113 -38.36 -44.32 -24.94
N LEU A 114 -39.06 -43.49 -25.71
CA LEU A 114 -38.50 -42.25 -26.26
C LEU A 114 -38.26 -41.27 -25.11
N ALA A 115 -37.21 -41.53 -24.34
CA ALA A 115 -36.59 -40.54 -23.49
C ALA A 115 -35.98 -39.48 -24.41
N ALA A 116 -36.79 -38.48 -24.76
CA ALA A 116 -36.32 -37.23 -25.35
C ALA A 116 -35.46 -36.54 -24.29
N GLY A 117 -34.19 -36.94 -24.22
CA GLY A 117 -33.19 -36.35 -23.34
C GLY A 117 -32.97 -34.92 -23.77
N VAL A 118 -33.71 -34.00 -23.14
CA VAL A 118 -33.50 -32.55 -23.29
C VAL A 118 -32.11 -32.27 -22.72
N ARG A 119 -31.11 -32.29 -23.61
CA ARG A 119 -29.77 -31.77 -23.34
C ARG A 119 -29.96 -30.30 -22.95
N ALA A 120 -29.84 -30.01 -21.66
CA ALA A 120 -29.62 -28.65 -21.22
C ALA A 120 -28.34 -28.19 -21.91
N GLN A 121 -28.45 -27.27 -22.86
CA GLN A 121 -27.30 -26.63 -23.46
C GLN A 121 -26.59 -25.86 -22.35
N ASP A 122 -25.28 -26.04 -22.20
CA ASP A 122 -24.46 -25.23 -21.29
C ASP A 122 -24.52 -23.77 -21.76
N ALA A 123 -25.45 -23.01 -21.19
CA ALA A 123 -25.74 -21.65 -21.62
C ALA A 123 -24.55 -20.73 -21.23
N PRO A 124 -24.22 -19.74 -22.09
CA PRO A 124 -23.06 -18.90 -21.85
C PRO A 124 -23.17 -18.16 -20.51
N PRO A 125 -22.08 -18.12 -19.72
CA PRO A 125 -22.11 -17.54 -18.38
C PRO A 125 -22.54 -16.08 -18.47
N THR A 126 -23.54 -15.72 -17.66
CA THR A 126 -24.22 -14.43 -17.71
C THR A 126 -23.98 -13.69 -16.40
N ALA A 127 -23.40 -12.50 -16.47
CA ALA A 127 -22.97 -11.79 -15.26
C ALA A 127 -23.03 -10.26 -15.36
N VAL A 128 -23.12 -9.62 -14.19
CA VAL A 128 -23.00 -8.17 -14.04
C VAL A 128 -21.79 -7.85 -13.18
N ILE A 129 -20.90 -7.00 -13.69
CA ILE A 129 -19.88 -6.33 -12.89
C ILE A 129 -20.53 -5.11 -12.26
N VAL A 130 -20.59 -5.06 -10.92
CA VAL A 130 -21.18 -3.95 -10.15
C VAL A 130 -20.06 -3.13 -9.54
N VAL A 131 -19.92 -1.87 -9.92
CA VAL A 131 -18.86 -0.98 -9.43
C VAL A 131 -19.45 0.15 -8.59
N ASP A 132 -19.00 0.28 -7.36
CA ASP A 132 -19.29 1.40 -6.47
C ASP A 132 -18.82 2.73 -7.07
N GLY A 133 -19.75 3.68 -7.20
CA GLY A 133 -19.52 5.07 -7.60
C GLY A 133 -20.01 6.06 -6.54
N SER A 134 -20.13 5.62 -5.28
CA SER A 134 -20.39 6.51 -4.15
C SER A 134 -19.18 7.42 -3.87
N GLY A 135 -19.38 8.50 -3.11
CA GLY A 135 -18.37 9.54 -2.91
C GLY A 135 -17.08 9.09 -2.22
N SER A 136 -17.11 7.96 -1.49
CA SER A 136 -15.96 7.38 -0.78
C SER A 136 -14.92 6.77 -1.73
N MET A 137 -15.33 6.34 -2.93
CA MET A 137 -14.44 5.83 -3.99
C MET A 137 -13.45 6.87 -4.58
N TRP A 138 -13.58 8.15 -4.21
CA TRP A 138 -12.55 9.17 -4.44
C TRP A 138 -11.37 9.10 -3.45
N GLY A 139 -11.51 8.38 -2.34
CA GLY A 139 -10.43 8.16 -1.38
C GLY A 139 -9.32 7.27 -1.94
N ASN A 140 -8.13 7.40 -1.35
CA ASN A 140 -6.97 6.56 -1.66
C ASN A 140 -7.12 5.16 -1.03
N LEU A 141 -6.35 4.18 -1.54
CA LEU A 141 -6.21 2.86 -0.92
C LEU A 141 -4.76 2.62 -0.47
N GLY A 142 -4.58 2.28 0.80
CA GLY A 142 -3.27 2.04 1.40
C GLY A 142 -2.34 3.26 1.26
N ALA A 143 -1.26 3.10 0.50
CA ALA A 143 -0.27 4.14 0.20
C ALA A 143 -0.27 4.58 -1.28
N ASP A 144 -1.23 4.14 -2.11
CA ASP A 144 -1.35 4.61 -3.49
C ASP A 144 -1.81 6.08 -3.52
N LYS A 145 -1.37 6.82 -4.55
CA LYS A 145 -1.77 8.21 -4.79
C LYS A 145 -3.05 8.32 -5.64
N ARG A 146 -3.41 7.25 -6.35
CA ARG A 146 -4.66 7.13 -7.10
C ARG A 146 -5.84 6.92 -6.16
N SER A 147 -7.03 7.34 -6.59
CA SER A 147 -8.29 7.00 -5.95
C SER A 147 -8.70 5.54 -6.20
N LYS A 148 -9.52 4.98 -5.31
CA LYS A 148 -10.11 3.64 -5.48
C LYS A 148 -10.84 3.50 -6.83
N LEU A 149 -11.53 4.54 -7.30
CA LEU A 149 -12.20 4.53 -8.61
C LEU A 149 -11.22 4.49 -9.80
N GLU A 150 -10.12 5.25 -9.75
CA GLU A 150 -9.09 5.20 -10.82
C GLU A 150 -8.43 3.83 -10.89
N MET A 151 -8.21 3.18 -9.73
CA MET A 151 -7.76 1.79 -9.66
C MET A 151 -8.81 0.81 -10.21
N ALA A 152 -10.09 0.97 -9.85
CA ALA A 152 -11.19 0.15 -10.35
C ALA A 152 -11.31 0.22 -11.88
N ARG A 153 -11.21 1.43 -12.46
CA ARG A 153 -11.14 1.63 -13.91
C ARG A 153 -9.95 0.94 -14.55
N GLU A 154 -8.74 1.18 -14.03
CA GLU A 154 -7.51 0.64 -14.61
C GLU A 154 -7.48 -0.89 -14.61
N ALA A 155 -7.86 -1.53 -13.50
CA ALA A 155 -7.91 -3.00 -13.43
C ALA A 155 -8.95 -3.58 -14.39
N LEU A 156 -10.15 -2.97 -14.50
CA LEU A 156 -11.15 -3.36 -15.48
C LEU A 156 -10.66 -3.15 -16.92
N ARG A 157 -10.00 -2.03 -17.22
CA ARG A 157 -9.40 -1.72 -18.52
C ARG A 157 -8.36 -2.75 -18.94
N VAL A 158 -7.55 -3.25 -18.01
CA VAL A 158 -6.57 -4.33 -18.22
C VAL A 158 -7.24 -5.70 -18.34
N LEU A 159 -8.34 -5.93 -17.61
CA LEU A 159 -9.02 -7.23 -17.56
C LEU A 159 -9.97 -7.48 -18.74
N LEU A 160 -10.65 -6.44 -19.26
CA LEU A 160 -11.65 -6.54 -20.32
C LEU A 160 -11.17 -7.36 -21.54
N PRO A 161 -9.94 -7.20 -22.07
CA PRO A 161 -9.43 -8.03 -23.17
C PRO A 161 -9.22 -9.52 -22.86
N SER A 162 -9.28 -9.95 -21.60
CA SER A 162 -9.14 -11.37 -21.19
C SER A 162 -10.48 -12.13 -21.12
N LEU A 163 -11.60 -11.39 -21.22
CA LEU A 163 -12.94 -11.95 -21.05
C LEU A 163 -13.40 -12.71 -22.30
N ARG A 164 -14.25 -13.70 -22.06
CA ARG A 164 -15.01 -14.41 -23.08
C ARG A 164 -15.92 -13.44 -23.84
N THR A 165 -15.92 -13.53 -25.17
CA THR A 165 -16.85 -12.78 -26.03
C THR A 165 -18.23 -13.43 -26.10
N ASP A 166 -18.33 -14.75 -25.87
CA ASP A 166 -19.58 -15.50 -25.81
C ASP A 166 -20.32 -15.36 -24.47
N ALA A 167 -19.61 -14.99 -23.39
CA ALA A 167 -20.20 -14.68 -22.10
C ALA A 167 -21.06 -13.40 -22.18
N ARG A 168 -22.23 -13.41 -21.52
CA ARG A 168 -23.12 -12.24 -21.49
C ARG A 168 -22.74 -11.33 -20.32
N ILE A 169 -21.99 -10.28 -20.60
CA ILE A 169 -21.40 -9.43 -19.56
C ILE A 169 -22.08 -8.05 -19.57
N GLY A 170 -22.58 -7.66 -18.40
CA GLY A 170 -23.14 -6.34 -18.13
C GLY A 170 -22.28 -5.54 -17.14
N LEU A 171 -22.53 -4.23 -17.10
CA LEU A 171 -21.93 -3.31 -16.15
C LEU A 171 -23.05 -2.56 -15.42
N ALA A 172 -22.98 -2.53 -14.10
CA ALA A 172 -23.86 -1.74 -13.24
C ALA A 172 -23.04 -0.88 -12.29
N SER A 173 -23.63 0.20 -11.79
CA SER A 173 -23.00 1.07 -10.80
C SER A 173 -24.04 1.80 -9.96
N PHE A 174 -23.64 2.16 -8.75
CA PHE A 174 -24.47 2.87 -7.78
C PHE A 174 -23.77 4.10 -7.21
N GLY A 175 -24.54 5.13 -6.86
CA GLY A 175 -24.04 6.43 -6.39
C GLY A 175 -23.41 7.33 -7.46
N HIS A 176 -23.11 6.80 -8.65
CA HIS A 176 -22.24 7.47 -9.61
C HIS A 176 -22.81 8.77 -10.22
N ARG A 177 -24.14 8.99 -10.20
CA ARG A 177 -24.80 10.11 -10.91
C ARG A 177 -25.25 11.25 -10.01
N ARG A 178 -25.78 10.95 -8.81
CA ARG A 178 -26.56 11.92 -8.02
C ARG A 178 -26.15 11.98 -6.55
N ARG A 179 -25.71 13.16 -6.10
CA ARG A 179 -25.38 13.43 -4.69
C ARG A 179 -26.59 13.18 -3.79
N GLY A 180 -26.39 12.39 -2.73
CA GLY A 180 -27.39 12.14 -1.69
C GLY A 180 -28.56 11.21 -2.07
N ASN A 181 -28.67 10.76 -3.31
CA ASN A 181 -29.81 9.95 -3.76
C ASN A 181 -29.62 8.46 -3.42
N CYS A 182 -30.57 7.88 -2.69
CA CYS A 182 -30.62 6.44 -2.41
C CYS A 182 -31.33 5.61 -3.49
N GLY A 183 -32.05 6.25 -4.41
CA GLY A 183 -32.51 5.64 -5.66
C GLY A 183 -31.51 5.84 -6.80
N ASP A 184 -30.20 5.76 -6.53
CA ASP A 184 -29.15 5.89 -7.56
C ASP A 184 -28.36 4.59 -7.72
N ALA A 185 -28.97 3.63 -8.40
CA ALA A 185 -28.28 2.51 -9.05
C ALA A 185 -28.82 2.36 -10.47
N GLU A 186 -28.03 1.76 -11.36
CA GLU A 186 -28.52 1.27 -12.66
C GLU A 186 -27.58 0.20 -13.25
N VAL A 187 -28.12 -0.55 -14.21
CA VAL A 187 -27.35 -1.37 -15.15
C VAL A 187 -27.00 -0.49 -16.36
N ILE A 188 -25.80 0.08 -16.37
CA ILE A 188 -25.27 0.98 -17.42
C ILE A 188 -25.17 0.25 -18.76
N VAL A 189 -24.77 -1.03 -18.73
CA VAL A 189 -24.66 -1.91 -19.90
C VAL A 189 -25.42 -3.20 -19.60
N PRO A 190 -26.54 -3.49 -20.28
CA PRO A 190 -27.24 -4.75 -20.13
C PRO A 190 -26.36 -5.97 -20.46
N PRO A 191 -26.49 -7.10 -19.75
CA PRO A 191 -25.75 -8.33 -20.03
C PRO A 191 -25.98 -8.84 -21.46
N ASP A 192 -24.91 -8.87 -22.25
CA ASP A 192 -24.92 -9.36 -23.63
C ASP A 192 -23.50 -9.76 -24.06
N VAL A 193 -23.39 -10.42 -25.21
CA VAL A 193 -22.11 -10.82 -25.83
C VAL A 193 -21.23 -9.61 -26.19
N ASP A 194 -19.97 -9.85 -26.58
CA ASP A 194 -18.98 -8.80 -26.89
C ASP A 194 -18.77 -7.78 -25.75
N GLY A 195 -18.80 -8.30 -24.52
CA GLY A 195 -18.50 -7.57 -23.28
C GLY A 195 -17.22 -6.72 -23.33
N PRO A 196 -16.05 -7.24 -23.77
CA PRO A 196 -14.80 -6.46 -23.85
C PRO A 196 -14.94 -5.13 -24.60
N GLN A 197 -15.67 -5.16 -25.72
CA GLN A 197 -15.93 -4.01 -26.58
C GLN A 197 -16.96 -3.08 -25.94
N ARG A 198 -18.10 -3.63 -25.50
CA ARG A 198 -19.25 -2.86 -24.98
C ARG A 198 -18.97 -2.15 -23.65
N LEU A 199 -18.17 -2.73 -22.76
CA LEU A 199 -17.93 -2.19 -21.41
C LEU A 199 -16.79 -1.14 -21.37
N SER A 200 -15.89 -1.11 -22.36
CA SER A 200 -14.71 -0.24 -22.39
C SER A 200 -15.02 1.25 -22.13
N VAL A 201 -15.85 1.87 -22.98
CA VAL A 201 -16.21 3.30 -22.88
C VAL A 201 -17.07 3.62 -21.64
N PRO A 202 -18.04 2.77 -21.23
CA PRO A 202 -18.75 2.92 -19.95
C PRO A 202 -17.85 2.94 -18.71
N VAL A 203 -16.87 2.02 -18.60
CA VAL A 203 -15.93 1.96 -17.46
C VAL A 203 -15.15 3.28 -17.33
N GLU A 204 -14.58 3.78 -18.42
CA GLU A 204 -13.87 5.07 -18.41
C GLU A 204 -14.76 6.24 -17.98
N LYS A 205 -16.07 6.19 -18.26
CA LYS A 205 -17.00 7.28 -17.93
C LYS A 205 -17.47 7.33 -16.47
N MET A 206 -17.50 6.21 -15.74
CA MET A 206 -18.26 6.02 -14.48
C MET A 206 -18.38 7.23 -13.53
N ASN A 207 -17.28 7.69 -12.93
CA ASN A 207 -17.21 8.77 -11.91
C ASN A 207 -17.81 8.43 -10.51
N ALA A 208 -17.29 9.06 -9.44
CA ALA A 208 -17.76 8.90 -8.06
C ALA A 208 -18.47 10.18 -7.57
N THR A 209 -19.69 10.05 -7.03
CA THR A 209 -20.57 11.21 -6.78
C THR A 209 -21.39 11.15 -5.49
N GLY A 210 -22.05 10.02 -5.19
CA GLY A 210 -23.26 10.00 -4.36
C GLY A 210 -23.19 9.14 -3.10
N LYS A 211 -24.37 8.67 -2.67
CA LYS A 211 -24.51 7.65 -1.61
C LYS A 211 -24.28 6.25 -2.17
N GLY A 212 -24.14 5.25 -1.30
CA GLY A 212 -23.97 3.85 -1.66
C GLY A 212 -25.21 3.00 -1.41
N PRO A 213 -26.23 2.98 -2.30
CA PRO A 213 -27.36 2.05 -2.22
C PRO A 213 -26.98 0.68 -2.79
N LEU A 214 -26.07 -0.01 -2.11
CA LEU A 214 -25.52 -1.32 -2.49
C LEU A 214 -26.63 -2.37 -2.66
N VAL A 215 -27.64 -2.36 -1.80
CA VAL A 215 -28.76 -3.32 -1.87
C VAL A 215 -29.62 -3.11 -3.13
N LEU A 216 -29.85 -1.86 -3.52
CA LEU A 216 -30.55 -1.56 -4.77
C LEU A 216 -29.73 -2.05 -5.98
N ALA A 217 -28.41 -1.83 -5.96
CA ALA A 217 -27.51 -2.29 -7.02
C ALA A 217 -27.52 -3.82 -7.19
N LEU A 218 -27.52 -4.58 -6.09
CA LEU A 218 -27.67 -6.04 -6.12
C LEU A 218 -29.02 -6.45 -6.72
N ARG A 219 -30.11 -5.78 -6.34
CA ARG A 219 -31.47 -6.09 -6.83
C ARG A 219 -31.62 -5.82 -8.32
N GLU A 220 -31.20 -4.65 -8.81
CA GLU A 220 -31.21 -4.32 -10.25
C GLU A 220 -30.32 -5.26 -11.06
N SER A 221 -29.15 -5.61 -10.54
CA SER A 221 -28.21 -6.52 -11.22
C SER A 221 -28.72 -7.96 -11.29
N ALA A 222 -29.37 -8.44 -10.21
CA ALA A 222 -30.02 -9.75 -10.19
C ALA A 222 -31.23 -9.79 -11.16
N ASN A 223 -32.04 -8.74 -11.19
CA ASN A 223 -33.15 -8.61 -12.15
C ASN A 223 -32.66 -8.68 -13.61
N ALA A 224 -31.52 -8.04 -13.92
CA ALA A 224 -30.94 -8.02 -15.27
C ALA A 224 -30.34 -9.36 -15.73
N ILE A 225 -30.16 -10.33 -14.83
CA ILE A 225 -29.73 -11.71 -15.14
C ILE A 225 -30.74 -12.77 -14.69
N ALA A 226 -31.98 -12.36 -14.39
CA ALA A 226 -33.02 -13.25 -13.91
C ALA A 226 -33.31 -14.37 -14.93
N GLY A 227 -33.33 -15.62 -14.45
CA GLY A 227 -33.52 -16.81 -15.29
C GLY A 227 -32.27 -17.29 -16.05
N ALA A 228 -31.15 -16.56 -16.01
CA ALA A 228 -29.88 -17.07 -16.54
C ALA A 228 -29.26 -18.14 -15.62
N THR A 229 -28.57 -19.11 -16.22
CA THR A 229 -27.75 -20.10 -15.51
C THR A 229 -26.52 -20.45 -16.37
N PRO A 230 -25.29 -20.44 -15.84
CA PRO A 230 -24.90 -19.87 -14.53
C PRO A 230 -25.06 -18.33 -14.52
N ALA A 231 -25.50 -17.80 -13.38
CA ALA A 231 -25.69 -16.37 -13.15
C ALA A 231 -24.72 -15.88 -12.06
N SER A 232 -24.06 -14.74 -12.29
CA SER A 232 -23.10 -14.20 -11.31
C SER A 232 -23.07 -12.68 -11.22
N ILE A 233 -22.77 -12.17 -10.03
CA ILE A 233 -22.44 -10.75 -9.80
C ILE A 233 -21.00 -10.66 -9.31
N VAL A 234 -20.22 -9.76 -9.90
CA VAL A 234 -18.90 -9.36 -9.41
C VAL A 234 -19.02 -7.94 -8.83
N LEU A 235 -19.21 -7.87 -7.51
CA LEU A 235 -19.39 -6.63 -6.75
C LEU A 235 -18.04 -6.06 -6.28
N VAL A 236 -17.75 -4.83 -6.69
CA VAL A 236 -16.64 -4.01 -6.17
C VAL A 236 -17.27 -2.90 -5.32
N ALA A 237 -16.97 -2.88 -4.02
CA ALA A 237 -17.56 -1.94 -3.05
C ALA A 237 -16.51 -1.40 -2.07
N ASP A 238 -16.71 -0.17 -1.57
CA ASP A 238 -15.78 0.49 -0.62
C ASP A 238 -16.40 0.86 0.74
N ASP A 239 -17.72 0.76 0.88
CA ASP A 239 -18.43 0.79 2.15
C ASP A 239 -19.67 -0.14 2.18
N ILE A 240 -20.33 -0.24 3.32
CA ILE A 240 -21.65 -0.87 3.48
C ILE A 240 -22.77 0.03 2.94
N ASP A 241 -24.00 -0.52 2.83
CA ASP A 241 -25.17 0.25 2.39
C ASP A 241 -25.45 1.43 3.33
N ASN A 242 -25.17 2.65 2.87
CA ASN A 242 -25.40 3.88 3.63
C ASN A 242 -26.76 4.53 3.31
N CYS A 243 -27.69 3.74 2.76
CA CYS A 243 -29.08 4.08 2.49
C CYS A 243 -30.08 3.39 3.42
N GLY A 244 -29.59 2.55 4.33
CA GLY A 244 -30.37 2.03 5.47
C GLY A 244 -31.06 0.70 5.21
N GLN A 245 -30.61 -0.07 4.22
CA GLN A 245 -31.08 -1.43 3.97
C GLN A 245 -30.07 -2.46 4.50
N ASP A 246 -30.56 -3.48 5.21
CA ASP A 246 -29.72 -4.60 5.65
C ASP A 246 -29.40 -5.53 4.47
N VAL A 247 -28.11 -5.70 4.20
CA VAL A 247 -27.62 -6.38 3.00
C VAL A 247 -27.95 -7.87 3.02
N CYS A 248 -27.85 -8.51 4.19
CA CYS A 248 -28.08 -9.96 4.34
C CYS A 248 -29.57 -10.30 4.20
N THR A 249 -30.44 -9.51 4.82
CA THR A 249 -31.90 -9.65 4.75
C THR A 249 -32.40 -9.51 3.31
N ALA A 250 -31.99 -8.44 2.63
CA ALA A 250 -32.39 -8.19 1.26
C ALA A 250 -31.80 -9.20 0.26
N LEU A 251 -30.60 -9.74 0.52
CA LEU A 251 -30.04 -10.83 -0.29
C LEU A 251 -30.87 -12.12 -0.17
N GLY A 252 -31.49 -12.38 0.98
CA GLY A 252 -32.45 -13.49 1.14
C GLY A 252 -33.68 -13.34 0.23
N GLU A 253 -34.20 -12.12 0.07
CA GLU A 253 -35.27 -11.83 -0.90
C GLU A 253 -34.80 -12.06 -2.35
N ILE A 254 -33.60 -11.58 -2.70
CA ILE A 254 -33.03 -11.72 -4.05
C ILE A 254 -32.82 -13.20 -4.40
N LEU A 255 -32.26 -14.00 -3.49
CA LEU A 255 -32.07 -15.44 -3.68
C LEU A 255 -33.40 -16.21 -3.74
N SER A 256 -34.47 -15.70 -3.14
CA SER A 256 -35.82 -16.28 -3.27
C SER A 256 -36.39 -16.13 -4.70
N ALA A 257 -35.91 -15.15 -5.46
CA ALA A 257 -36.25 -14.96 -6.88
C ALA A 257 -35.19 -15.53 -7.84
N SER A 258 -33.92 -15.58 -7.43
CA SER A 258 -32.77 -16.05 -8.23
C SER A 258 -31.91 -17.03 -7.42
N PRO A 259 -32.36 -18.27 -7.20
CA PRO A 259 -31.71 -19.21 -6.28
C PRO A 259 -30.33 -19.70 -6.73
N ASN A 260 -29.99 -19.55 -8.01
CA ASN A 260 -28.69 -19.95 -8.59
C ASN A 260 -27.70 -18.77 -8.74
N LEU A 261 -27.97 -17.64 -8.08
CA LEU A 261 -27.15 -16.43 -8.17
C LEU A 261 -25.90 -16.52 -7.27
N VAL A 262 -24.72 -16.54 -7.88
CA VAL A 262 -23.44 -16.46 -7.17
C VAL A 262 -22.98 -15.01 -7.06
N VAL A 263 -22.57 -14.54 -5.88
CA VAL A 263 -22.06 -13.16 -5.70
C VAL A 263 -20.62 -13.19 -5.20
N HIS A 264 -19.72 -12.72 -6.05
CA HIS A 264 -18.31 -12.48 -5.76
C HIS A 264 -18.13 -11.03 -5.31
N THR A 265 -17.51 -10.78 -4.16
CA THR A 265 -17.41 -9.45 -3.55
C THR A 265 -15.96 -9.07 -3.24
N ILE A 266 -15.56 -7.89 -3.71
CA ILE A 266 -14.22 -7.35 -3.55
C ILE A 266 -14.36 -6.07 -2.72
N ALA A 267 -13.88 -6.13 -1.48
CA ALA A 267 -14.04 -5.08 -0.48
C ALA A 267 -12.81 -4.17 -0.47
N LEU A 268 -12.95 -2.93 -0.95
CA LEU A 268 -11.85 -1.97 -1.13
C LEU A 268 -11.56 -1.18 0.14
N GLY A 269 -10.60 -1.66 0.94
CA GLY A 269 -10.15 -0.99 2.16
C GLY A 269 -11.19 -0.96 3.26
N PHE A 270 -11.96 -2.05 3.40
CA PHE A 270 -12.88 -2.24 4.51
C PHE A 270 -12.12 -2.43 5.83
N ASP A 271 -12.77 -2.11 6.96
CA ASP A 271 -12.33 -2.59 8.28
C ASP A 271 -12.98 -3.94 8.63
N LYS A 272 -12.51 -4.57 9.72
CA LYS A 272 -12.98 -5.89 10.16
C LYS A 272 -14.46 -5.94 10.53
N ALA A 273 -15.06 -4.85 11.01
CA ALA A 273 -16.48 -4.80 11.35
C ALA A 273 -17.34 -4.73 10.08
N LYS A 274 -16.94 -3.91 9.09
CA LYS A 274 -17.59 -3.87 7.77
C LYS A 274 -17.48 -5.21 7.05
N LEU A 275 -16.31 -5.85 7.06
CA LEU A 275 -16.11 -7.19 6.45
C LEU A 275 -17.02 -8.24 7.08
N ALA A 276 -17.18 -8.23 8.41
CA ALA A 276 -18.11 -9.13 9.09
C ALA A 276 -19.56 -8.88 8.65
N HIS A 277 -19.97 -7.61 8.55
CA HIS A 277 -21.32 -7.22 8.15
C HIS A 277 -21.69 -7.69 6.73
N ILE A 278 -20.77 -7.66 5.76
CA ILE A 278 -21.02 -8.15 4.38
C ILE A 278 -20.68 -9.63 4.16
N SER A 279 -20.14 -10.34 5.17
CA SER A 279 -19.68 -11.73 5.02
C SER A 279 -20.79 -12.71 4.62
N CYS A 280 -22.05 -12.38 4.95
CA CYS A 280 -23.23 -13.13 4.54
C CYS A 280 -23.36 -13.27 3.01
N ILE A 281 -22.86 -12.31 2.22
CA ILE A 281 -23.00 -12.32 0.75
C ILE A 281 -22.36 -13.58 0.15
N ALA A 282 -21.11 -13.85 0.51
CA ALA A 282 -20.39 -15.05 0.06
C ALA A 282 -20.94 -16.35 0.68
N GLN A 283 -21.42 -16.29 1.92
CA GLN A 283 -21.98 -17.45 2.64
C GLN A 283 -23.31 -17.92 2.04
N MET A 284 -24.21 -17.00 1.68
CA MET A 284 -25.55 -17.31 1.17
C MET A 284 -25.56 -17.66 -0.32
N THR A 285 -24.60 -17.16 -1.10
CA THR A 285 -24.54 -17.32 -2.57
C THR A 285 -23.52 -18.35 -3.05
N GLY A 286 -22.75 -18.96 -2.13
CA GLY A 286 -21.62 -19.83 -2.45
C GLY A 286 -20.40 -19.11 -3.04
N GLY A 287 -20.45 -17.78 -3.17
CA GLY A 287 -19.40 -16.95 -3.74
C GLY A 287 -18.16 -16.78 -2.85
N LYS A 288 -17.47 -15.66 -3.02
CA LYS A 288 -16.22 -15.35 -2.30
C LYS A 288 -16.15 -13.87 -1.95
N LEU A 289 -15.59 -13.58 -0.79
CA LEU A 289 -15.27 -12.24 -0.31
C LEU A 289 -13.75 -12.09 -0.25
N TRP A 290 -13.20 -11.09 -0.95
CA TRP A 290 -11.78 -10.70 -0.86
C TRP A 290 -11.65 -9.36 -0.15
N ASP A 291 -10.66 -9.27 0.74
CA ASP A 291 -10.25 -8.04 1.42
C ASP A 291 -9.10 -7.39 0.63
N ALA A 292 -9.39 -6.30 -0.08
CA ALA A 292 -8.43 -5.60 -0.94
C ALA A 292 -7.93 -4.32 -0.25
N GLN A 293 -6.75 -4.40 0.38
CA GLN A 293 -6.13 -3.32 1.16
C GLN A 293 -5.08 -2.50 0.36
N ASP A 294 -4.71 -2.96 -0.84
CA ASP A 294 -3.87 -2.23 -1.80
C ASP A 294 -4.23 -2.62 -3.25
N ALA A 295 -3.61 -1.95 -4.23
CA ALA A 295 -3.90 -2.16 -5.65
C ALA A 295 -3.56 -3.59 -6.14
N ALA A 296 -2.48 -4.21 -5.66
CA ALA A 296 -2.11 -5.56 -6.07
C ALA A 296 -3.07 -6.62 -5.49
N GLY A 297 -3.57 -6.39 -4.27
CA GLY A 297 -4.66 -7.18 -3.69
C GLY A 297 -5.96 -7.04 -4.49
N PHE A 298 -6.29 -5.83 -4.94
CA PHE A 298 -7.46 -5.58 -5.78
C PHE A 298 -7.36 -6.24 -7.16
N ASP A 299 -6.24 -6.07 -7.88
CA ASP A 299 -6.01 -6.67 -9.19
C ASP A 299 -6.11 -8.21 -9.13
N SER A 300 -5.53 -8.82 -8.07
CA SER A 300 -5.60 -10.27 -7.83
C SER A 300 -7.02 -10.73 -7.52
N ALA A 301 -7.75 -10.01 -6.65
CA ALA A 301 -9.13 -10.33 -6.30
C ALA A 301 -10.07 -10.23 -7.51
N LEU A 302 -9.91 -9.20 -8.35
CA LEU A 302 -10.72 -9.00 -9.55
C LEU A 302 -10.47 -10.10 -10.59
N GLY A 303 -9.22 -10.48 -10.82
CA GLY A 303 -8.88 -11.63 -11.67
C GLY A 303 -9.49 -12.94 -11.16
N GLN A 304 -9.40 -13.21 -9.85
CA GLN A 304 -9.99 -14.41 -9.24
C GLN A 304 -11.53 -14.42 -9.30
N ALA A 305 -12.20 -13.29 -9.03
CA ALA A 305 -13.66 -13.18 -9.10
C ALA A 305 -14.20 -13.45 -10.50
N VAL A 306 -13.56 -12.87 -11.52
CA VAL A 306 -13.97 -13.00 -12.92
C VAL A 306 -13.60 -14.40 -13.48
N LYS A 307 -12.56 -15.05 -12.95
CA LYS A 307 -12.28 -16.47 -13.21
C LYS A 307 -13.35 -17.39 -12.61
N LEU A 308 -13.76 -17.16 -11.37
CA LEU A 308 -14.77 -17.97 -10.67
C LEU A 308 -16.19 -17.77 -11.23
N ALA A 309 -16.51 -16.57 -11.73
CA ALA A 309 -17.72 -16.31 -12.51
C ALA A 309 -17.69 -16.88 -13.94
N HIS A 310 -16.65 -17.67 -14.30
CA HIS A 310 -16.42 -18.27 -15.62
C HIS A 310 -16.32 -17.28 -16.80
N LEU A 311 -16.08 -15.99 -16.52
CA LEU A 311 -16.05 -14.92 -17.52
C LEU A 311 -14.69 -14.78 -18.22
N GLN A 312 -13.60 -15.26 -17.61
CA GLN A 312 -12.30 -15.36 -18.28
C GLN A 312 -12.26 -16.54 -19.26
N THR A 313 -11.41 -16.43 -20.28
CA THR A 313 -11.10 -17.49 -21.25
C THR A 313 -10.30 -18.64 -20.63
N SER A 314 -10.93 -19.43 -19.74
CA SER A 314 -10.40 -20.70 -19.27
C SER A 314 -10.53 -21.80 -20.34
N PRO A 315 -9.59 -22.75 -20.42
CA PRO A 315 -9.78 -24.01 -21.15
C PRO A 315 -11.09 -24.66 -20.74
N THR A 316 -12.07 -24.67 -21.65
CA THR A 316 -13.38 -25.30 -21.40
C THR A 316 -13.28 -26.73 -21.89
N ALA A 317 -13.34 -27.70 -20.98
CA ALA A 317 -13.51 -29.10 -21.34
C ALA A 317 -14.87 -29.26 -22.07
N PRO A 318 -14.92 -29.95 -23.22
CA PRO A 318 -16.13 -29.97 -24.05
C PRO A 318 -17.25 -30.81 -23.41
N SER A 319 -18.44 -30.22 -23.32
CA SER A 319 -19.70 -30.91 -23.07
C SER A 319 -20.33 -31.30 -24.41
N SER A 320 -20.79 -32.54 -24.54
CA SER A 320 -20.93 -33.20 -25.85
C SER A 320 -22.30 -33.00 -26.51
N GLU A 321 -22.34 -32.46 -27.76
CA GLU A 321 -22.81 -33.22 -28.94
C GLU A 321 -22.69 -32.50 -30.30
N THR A 322 -21.58 -32.73 -30.99
CA THR A 322 -21.56 -33.29 -32.36
C THR A 322 -20.16 -33.91 -32.57
N PRO A 323 -19.94 -34.83 -33.54
CA PRO A 323 -18.72 -35.64 -33.57
C PRO A 323 -17.50 -34.84 -34.06
N GLN A 324 -16.93 -34.03 -33.19
CA GLN A 324 -15.56 -33.56 -33.31
C GLN A 324 -14.65 -34.78 -33.21
N ALA A 325 -13.98 -35.11 -34.31
CA ALA A 325 -13.11 -36.28 -34.38
C ALA A 325 -12.05 -36.21 -33.28
N GLU A 326 -12.03 -37.24 -32.45
CA GLU A 326 -11.02 -37.45 -31.42
C GLU A 326 -9.65 -37.52 -32.10
N ALA A 327 -8.77 -36.56 -31.78
CA ALA A 327 -7.48 -36.40 -32.44
C ALA A 327 -6.43 -37.39 -31.91
N GLU A 328 -6.82 -38.67 -31.85
CA GLU A 328 -5.88 -39.73 -32.20
C GLU A 328 -5.36 -39.46 -33.63
N LYS A 329 -4.14 -39.92 -33.90
CA LYS A 329 -3.41 -39.76 -35.16
C LYS A 329 -4.34 -39.78 -36.40
N PRO A 330 -4.29 -38.77 -37.30
CA PRO A 330 -5.28 -38.58 -38.36
C PRO A 330 -5.53 -39.86 -39.15
N ALA A 331 -6.77 -40.34 -39.08
CA ALA A 331 -7.19 -41.60 -39.69
C ALA A 331 -6.92 -41.64 -41.19
N ALA A 332 -6.69 -42.84 -41.73
CA ALA A 332 -6.41 -43.03 -43.15
C ALA A 332 -7.60 -42.55 -44.01
N GLY A 333 -7.45 -41.38 -44.66
CA GLY A 333 -8.53 -40.67 -45.36
C GLY A 333 -8.90 -39.30 -44.78
N ALA A 334 -8.16 -38.80 -43.78
CA ALA A 334 -8.35 -37.45 -43.22
C ALA A 334 -8.26 -36.33 -44.28
N PRO A 335 -9.07 -35.26 -44.18
CA PRO A 335 -9.06 -34.12 -45.11
C PRO A 335 -7.68 -33.49 -45.36
N PRO A 336 -7.40 -33.00 -46.58
CA PRO A 336 -6.21 -32.20 -46.85
C PRO A 336 -6.17 -30.90 -46.02
N GLY A 337 -4.99 -30.59 -45.48
CA GLY A 337 -4.77 -29.49 -44.55
C GLY A 337 -3.67 -29.81 -43.54
N LEU A 338 -3.49 -28.92 -42.56
CA LEU A 338 -2.45 -28.99 -41.54
C LEU A 338 -3.04 -29.41 -40.19
N TYR A 339 -2.51 -30.49 -39.61
CA TYR A 339 -2.86 -31.01 -38.29
C TYR A 339 -1.70 -30.76 -37.34
N LEU A 340 -1.94 -29.97 -36.30
CA LEU A 340 -0.95 -29.56 -35.31
C LEU A 340 -1.25 -30.15 -33.94
N SER A 341 -0.23 -30.71 -33.30
CA SER A 341 -0.23 -31.06 -31.89
C SER A 341 1.11 -30.65 -31.26
N ALA A 342 1.14 -30.52 -29.94
CA ALA A 342 2.36 -30.18 -29.22
C ALA A 342 2.70 -31.23 -28.14
N GLY A 343 3.97 -31.29 -27.76
CA GLY A 343 4.45 -32.04 -26.60
C GLY A 343 5.55 -31.29 -25.86
N LEU A 344 5.92 -31.77 -24.67
CA LEU A 344 6.96 -31.16 -23.84
C LEU A 344 8.33 -31.82 -24.00
N GLY A 345 8.43 -32.92 -24.75
CA GLY A 345 9.70 -33.56 -25.09
C GLY A 345 9.57 -34.44 -26.35
N PRO A 346 10.69 -34.94 -26.91
CA PRO A 346 10.70 -35.57 -28.24
C PRO A 346 9.74 -36.76 -28.38
N SER A 347 9.54 -37.50 -27.29
CA SER A 347 8.66 -38.68 -27.22
C SER A 347 7.62 -38.60 -26.10
N SER A 348 7.24 -37.39 -25.67
CA SER A 348 6.14 -37.20 -24.71
C SER A 348 4.78 -37.55 -25.30
N ALA A 349 3.76 -37.70 -24.46
CA ALA A 349 2.37 -37.61 -24.90
C ALA A 349 2.11 -36.27 -25.62
N THR A 350 1.04 -36.19 -26.42
CA THR A 350 0.47 -34.93 -26.89
C THR A 350 -0.19 -34.18 -25.73
N LEU A 351 -0.18 -32.85 -25.80
CA LEU A 351 -0.78 -31.98 -24.80
C LEU A 351 -2.31 -31.91 -24.98
N ASP A 352 -3.03 -32.14 -23.89
CA ASP A 352 -4.48 -31.93 -23.73
C ASP A 352 -4.84 -30.47 -23.40
N THR A 353 -3.86 -29.72 -22.91
CA THR A 353 -3.96 -28.34 -22.45
C THR A 353 -3.77 -27.37 -23.62
N PRO A 354 -4.59 -26.32 -23.78
CA PRO A 354 -4.47 -25.40 -24.91
C PRO A 354 -3.11 -24.70 -25.04
N VAL A 355 -2.42 -25.00 -26.13
CA VAL A 355 -1.19 -24.34 -26.58
C VAL A 355 -1.56 -23.16 -27.47
N HIS A 356 -0.75 -22.10 -27.44
CA HIS A 356 -0.94 -20.94 -28.30
C HIS A 356 -0.27 -21.18 -29.66
N TRP A 357 -1.09 -21.26 -30.71
CA TRP A 357 -0.69 -21.56 -32.07
C TRP A 357 -0.68 -20.31 -32.92
N ARG A 358 0.45 -20.05 -33.59
CA ARG A 358 0.61 -18.98 -34.56
C ARG A 358 1.13 -19.56 -35.87
N ILE A 359 0.40 -19.34 -36.97
CA ILE A 359 0.71 -19.86 -38.30
C ILE A 359 0.87 -18.67 -39.25
N THR A 360 2.02 -18.56 -39.89
CA THR A 360 2.34 -17.52 -40.89
C THR A 360 2.77 -18.17 -42.21
N LYS A 361 2.38 -17.62 -43.36
CA LYS A 361 2.88 -18.07 -44.66
C LYS A 361 4.34 -17.67 -44.83
N SER A 362 5.21 -18.61 -45.20
CA SER A 362 6.65 -18.35 -45.33
C SER A 362 6.93 -17.50 -46.57
N GLY A 363 7.69 -16.42 -46.40
CA GLY A 363 7.92 -15.39 -47.42
C GLY A 363 8.18 -14.01 -46.81
N ALA A 364 8.56 -13.04 -47.64
CA ALA A 364 8.99 -11.71 -47.19
C ALA A 364 7.92 -10.93 -46.39
N ASP A 365 6.64 -11.11 -46.69
CA ASP A 365 5.53 -10.37 -46.09
C ASP A 365 4.93 -11.05 -44.84
N GLY A 366 5.38 -12.27 -44.50
CA GLY A 366 5.07 -12.95 -43.23
C GLY A 366 3.59 -13.08 -42.86
N GLN A 367 2.69 -13.21 -43.85
CA GLN A 367 1.24 -13.10 -43.66
C GLN A 367 0.71 -14.05 -42.56
N LEU A 368 0.06 -13.48 -41.54
CA LEU A 368 -0.61 -14.22 -40.48
C LEU A 368 -1.85 -14.94 -41.02
N VAL A 369 -1.90 -16.25 -40.82
CA VAL A 369 -2.98 -17.14 -41.27
C VAL A 369 -3.86 -17.55 -40.09
N ARG A 370 -3.24 -17.95 -38.98
CA ARG A 370 -3.94 -18.32 -37.75
C ARG A 370 -3.20 -17.85 -36.51
N ASP A 371 -3.97 -17.41 -35.53
CA ASP A 371 -3.50 -17.05 -34.19
C ASP A 371 -4.63 -17.45 -33.23
N THR A 372 -4.38 -18.44 -32.35
CA THR A 372 -5.43 -19.10 -31.55
C THR A 372 -4.86 -19.92 -30.38
N ARG A 373 -5.72 -20.41 -29.47
CA ARG A 373 -5.34 -21.38 -28.42
C ARG A 373 -6.14 -22.68 -28.57
N ALA A 374 -5.44 -23.81 -28.68
CA ALA A 374 -6.04 -25.14 -28.81
C ALA A 374 -5.05 -26.23 -28.38
N ALA A 375 -5.53 -27.38 -27.91
CA ALA A 375 -4.69 -28.52 -27.53
C ALA A 375 -4.06 -29.17 -28.78
N ALA A 376 -4.91 -29.48 -29.75
CA ALA A 376 -4.57 -29.75 -31.14
C ALA A 376 -5.39 -28.84 -32.07
N LEU A 377 -4.84 -28.49 -33.24
CA LEU A 377 -5.45 -27.58 -34.21
C LEU A 377 -5.43 -28.22 -35.60
N PHE A 378 -6.59 -28.27 -36.26
CA PHE A 378 -6.69 -28.51 -37.71
C PHE A 378 -6.93 -27.19 -38.42
N GLU A 379 -6.14 -26.89 -39.45
CA GLU A 379 -6.29 -25.71 -40.29
C GLU A 379 -6.32 -26.11 -41.77
N LYS A 380 -7.33 -25.65 -42.52
CA LYS A 380 -7.45 -25.94 -43.96
C LYS A 380 -6.61 -24.94 -44.76
N LEU A 381 -5.39 -25.34 -45.08
CA LEU A 381 -4.43 -24.52 -45.84
C LEU A 381 -4.34 -24.93 -47.31
N GLU A 382 -3.88 -23.99 -48.14
CA GLU A 382 -3.44 -24.26 -49.50
C GLU A 382 -2.07 -24.95 -49.51
N ALA A 383 -1.64 -25.46 -50.66
CA ALA A 383 -0.27 -25.96 -50.79
C ALA A 383 0.75 -24.83 -50.69
N GLY A 384 1.81 -25.05 -49.91
CA GLY A 384 2.88 -24.08 -49.72
C GLY A 384 3.63 -24.25 -48.40
N THR A 385 4.61 -23.38 -48.20
CA THR A 385 5.46 -23.37 -47.01
C THR A 385 4.91 -22.41 -45.95
N TYR A 386 4.77 -22.88 -44.72
CA TYR A 386 4.25 -22.14 -43.58
C TYR A 386 5.19 -22.27 -42.38
N ASP A 387 5.40 -21.18 -41.66
CA ASP A 387 6.03 -21.22 -40.34
C ASP A 387 4.96 -21.36 -39.27
N VAL A 388 5.13 -22.40 -38.44
CA VAL A 388 4.26 -22.73 -37.31
C VAL A 388 5.02 -22.48 -36.02
N GLU A 389 4.43 -21.71 -35.12
CA GLU A 389 4.90 -21.53 -33.75
C GLU A 389 3.89 -22.06 -32.74
N ALA A 390 4.41 -22.71 -31.70
CA ALA A 390 3.67 -23.23 -30.56
C ALA A 390 4.26 -22.64 -29.28
N HIS A 391 3.44 -22.04 -28.42
CA HIS A 391 3.87 -21.42 -27.15
C HIS A 391 3.01 -21.91 -25.97
N LEU A 392 3.65 -22.37 -24.89
CA LEU A 392 3.01 -22.76 -23.63
C LEU A 392 3.85 -22.31 -22.43
N GLY A 393 3.32 -21.36 -21.65
CA GLY A 393 4.09 -20.72 -20.59
C GLY A 393 5.26 -19.92 -21.17
N LEU A 394 6.49 -20.32 -20.85
CA LEU A 394 7.72 -19.79 -21.46
C LEU A 394 8.41 -20.79 -22.40
N ALA A 395 7.93 -22.03 -22.49
CA ALA A 395 8.39 -22.99 -23.49
C ALA A 395 7.72 -22.67 -24.84
N HIS A 396 8.52 -22.69 -25.91
CA HIS A 396 8.03 -22.46 -27.27
C HIS A 396 8.88 -23.21 -28.29
N ALA A 397 8.27 -23.51 -29.44
CA ALA A 397 8.96 -24.10 -30.59
C ALA A 397 8.46 -23.46 -31.89
N ARG A 398 9.33 -23.42 -32.89
CA ARG A 398 9.01 -22.99 -34.27
C ARG A 398 9.47 -24.06 -35.25
N GLN A 399 8.61 -24.38 -36.22
CA GLN A 399 8.93 -25.30 -37.30
C GLN A 399 8.38 -24.77 -38.62
N THR A 400 9.21 -24.78 -39.66
CA THR A 400 8.78 -24.56 -41.04
C THR A 400 8.21 -25.86 -41.61
N VAL A 401 7.03 -25.79 -42.23
CA VAL A 401 6.21 -26.92 -42.68
C VAL A 401 5.81 -26.72 -44.14
N GLU A 402 5.97 -27.75 -44.96
CA GLU A 402 5.40 -27.80 -46.31
C GLU A 402 4.05 -28.52 -46.28
N VAL A 403 2.97 -27.81 -46.59
CA VAL A 403 1.63 -28.37 -46.70
C VAL A 403 1.35 -28.74 -48.16
N ALA A 404 0.78 -29.93 -48.38
CA ALA A 404 0.40 -30.43 -49.69
C ALA A 404 -1.10 -30.19 -50.00
N ALA A 405 -1.46 -30.11 -51.29
CA ALA A 405 -2.82 -29.78 -51.73
C ALA A 405 -3.86 -30.88 -51.46
N ASP A 406 -3.42 -32.13 -51.36
CA ASP A 406 -4.20 -33.34 -51.62
C ASP A 406 -4.15 -34.38 -50.48
N LYS A 407 -3.41 -34.09 -49.39
CA LYS A 407 -3.25 -35.00 -48.24
C LYS A 407 -3.17 -34.24 -46.92
N ALA A 408 -3.55 -34.92 -45.84
CA ALA A 408 -3.31 -34.44 -44.48
C ALA A 408 -1.80 -34.30 -44.21
N THR A 409 -1.40 -33.18 -43.60
CA THR A 409 -0.03 -32.89 -43.17
C THR A 409 -0.01 -32.85 -41.64
N GLU A 410 0.51 -33.89 -41.00
CA GLU A 410 0.60 -34.01 -39.54
C GLU A 410 1.94 -33.46 -39.04
N VAL A 411 1.91 -32.55 -38.05
CA VAL A 411 3.11 -32.01 -37.41
C VAL A 411 2.91 -31.97 -35.89
N ARG A 412 3.85 -32.56 -35.17
CA ARG A 412 3.92 -32.52 -33.71
C ARG A 412 5.12 -31.67 -33.29
N LEU A 413 4.89 -30.48 -32.73
CA LEU A 413 5.96 -29.61 -32.24
C LEU A 413 6.43 -30.07 -30.86
N ASP A 414 7.73 -30.29 -30.70
CA ASP A 414 8.36 -30.49 -29.40
C ASP A 414 8.75 -29.13 -28.80
N LEU A 415 8.09 -28.76 -27.70
CA LEU A 415 8.36 -27.53 -26.93
C LEU A 415 9.65 -27.63 -26.09
N ASN A 416 10.27 -28.81 -26.00
CA ASN A 416 11.52 -29.08 -25.29
C ASN A 416 11.56 -28.41 -23.90
N GLY A 417 10.57 -28.74 -23.06
CA GLY A 417 10.27 -28.01 -21.82
C GLY A 417 9.73 -28.89 -20.70
N GLY A 418 9.61 -28.33 -19.50
CA GLY A 418 9.13 -29.05 -18.32
C GLY A 418 8.31 -28.16 -17.40
N VAL A 419 7.55 -28.80 -16.51
CA VAL A 419 6.75 -28.10 -15.49
C VAL A 419 7.60 -27.91 -14.24
N LEU A 420 7.82 -26.67 -13.83
CA LEU A 420 8.39 -26.31 -12.54
C LEU A 420 7.26 -25.98 -11.57
N LYS A 421 7.06 -26.83 -10.55
CA LYS A 421 6.16 -26.61 -9.42
C LYS A 421 6.94 -25.94 -8.29
N LEU A 422 6.48 -24.79 -7.81
CA LEU A 422 7.18 -23.98 -6.82
C LEU A 422 6.47 -24.02 -5.46
N ARG A 423 7.19 -24.19 -4.36
CA ARG A 423 6.62 -24.11 -3.00
C ARG A 423 7.62 -23.52 -2.01
N ALA A 424 7.13 -22.72 -1.07
CA ALA A 424 7.92 -22.17 0.03
C ALA A 424 7.22 -22.40 1.37
N ARG A 425 7.98 -22.78 2.40
CA ARG A 425 7.51 -23.07 3.76
C ARG A 425 8.42 -22.42 4.81
N PRO A 426 7.90 -22.07 6.01
CA PRO A 426 8.74 -21.67 7.15
C PRO A 426 9.70 -22.78 7.60
N THR A 427 9.17 -24.00 7.73
CA THR A 427 9.88 -25.25 8.08
C THR A 427 9.28 -26.42 7.29
N ASN A 428 9.97 -27.56 7.23
CA ASN A 428 9.46 -28.74 6.53
C ASN A 428 8.06 -29.22 7.01
N ALA A 429 7.75 -29.06 8.30
CA ALA A 429 6.47 -29.46 8.89
C ALA A 429 5.39 -28.37 8.84
N ALA A 430 5.76 -27.11 8.54
CA ALA A 430 4.81 -26.00 8.46
C ALA A 430 4.03 -26.00 7.13
N PRO A 431 2.80 -25.45 7.11
CA PRO A 431 2.05 -25.29 5.86
C PRO A 431 2.75 -24.34 4.88
N PRO A 432 2.39 -24.39 3.59
CA PRO A 432 2.87 -23.45 2.57
C PRO A 432 2.63 -21.99 2.96
N LEU A 433 3.54 -21.11 2.55
CA LEU A 433 3.35 -19.66 2.67
C LEU A 433 2.29 -19.21 1.66
N ALA A 434 1.36 -18.35 2.08
CA ALA A 434 0.20 -17.98 1.26
C ALA A 434 0.53 -17.05 0.06
N SER A 435 1.59 -16.25 0.16
CA SER A 435 2.00 -15.30 -0.90
C SER A 435 3.52 -15.00 -0.92
N PRO A 436 4.40 -16.01 -0.89
CA PRO A 436 5.83 -15.82 -1.16
C PRO A 436 6.01 -15.26 -2.58
N VAL A 437 7.11 -14.53 -2.78
CA VAL A 437 7.58 -14.15 -4.11
C VAL A 437 8.59 -15.19 -4.56
N PHE A 438 8.40 -15.70 -5.77
CA PHE A 438 9.37 -16.54 -6.46
C PHE A 438 10.01 -15.76 -7.62
N THR A 439 11.26 -16.08 -7.93
CA THR A 439 11.99 -15.49 -9.06
C THR A 439 12.83 -16.58 -9.70
N VAL A 440 12.71 -16.73 -11.02
CA VAL A 440 13.41 -17.74 -11.81
C VAL A 440 14.30 -17.05 -12.83
N THR A 441 15.61 -17.29 -12.72
CA THR A 441 16.65 -16.73 -13.60
C THR A 441 17.45 -17.89 -14.19
N PRO A 442 17.81 -17.90 -15.48
CA PRO A 442 18.63 -18.97 -16.07
C PRO A 442 20.04 -18.95 -15.46
N THR A 443 20.58 -20.13 -15.19
CA THR A 443 21.92 -20.29 -14.62
C THR A 443 22.99 -19.89 -15.65
N GLY A 444 24.04 -19.21 -15.20
CA GLY A 444 25.11 -18.71 -16.07
C GLY A 444 24.90 -17.31 -16.65
N ALA A 445 23.77 -16.64 -16.36
CA ALA A 445 23.59 -15.23 -16.69
C ALA A 445 24.49 -14.34 -15.80
N GLU A 446 25.61 -13.86 -16.35
CA GLU A 446 26.57 -13.02 -15.64
C GLU A 446 25.92 -11.80 -14.97
N ASN A 447 26.38 -11.47 -13.76
CA ASN A 447 25.93 -10.33 -12.98
C ASN A 447 24.40 -10.21 -12.76
N GLY A 448 23.71 -11.34 -12.63
CA GLY A 448 22.31 -11.37 -12.20
C GLY A 448 21.35 -10.91 -13.29
N GLY A 449 21.45 -11.54 -14.46
CA GLY A 449 20.60 -11.26 -15.61
C GLY A 449 19.10 -11.29 -15.32
N ALA A 450 18.33 -10.62 -16.18
CA ALA A 450 16.90 -10.40 -15.97
C ALA A 450 16.14 -11.72 -15.69
N PRO A 451 15.24 -11.74 -14.69
CA PRO A 451 14.48 -12.95 -14.39
C PRO A 451 13.53 -13.26 -15.54
N LEU A 452 13.51 -14.52 -15.98
CA LEU A 452 12.55 -14.99 -16.98
C LEU A 452 11.13 -15.00 -16.43
N TRP A 453 10.99 -15.21 -15.12
CA TRP A 453 9.70 -15.19 -14.45
C TRP A 453 9.79 -14.70 -13.01
N VAL A 454 8.80 -13.91 -12.60
CA VAL A 454 8.56 -13.50 -11.22
C VAL A 454 7.07 -13.67 -10.95
N GLY A 455 6.72 -14.29 -9.82
CA GLY A 455 5.33 -14.48 -9.43
C GLY A 455 5.15 -14.51 -7.92
N ARG A 456 3.92 -14.28 -7.47
CA ARG A 456 3.52 -14.28 -6.06
C ARG A 456 2.27 -15.14 -5.87
N ASP A 457 2.46 -16.37 -5.42
CA ASP A 457 1.38 -17.33 -5.18
C ASP A 457 1.85 -18.39 -4.16
N THR A 458 0.93 -19.14 -3.56
CA THR A 458 1.19 -20.21 -2.60
C THR A 458 1.98 -21.37 -3.22
N GLN A 459 1.52 -21.85 -4.38
CA GLN A 459 2.11 -22.96 -5.13
C GLN A 459 1.96 -22.74 -6.65
N PRO A 460 2.71 -21.79 -7.24
CA PRO A 460 2.65 -21.56 -8.68
C PRO A 460 3.31 -22.70 -9.46
N GLU A 461 2.67 -23.09 -10.56
CA GLU A 461 3.22 -24.02 -11.55
C GLU A 461 3.47 -23.28 -12.86
N ILE A 462 4.65 -23.47 -13.45
CA ILE A 462 5.05 -22.79 -14.69
C ILE A 462 5.68 -23.77 -15.67
N VAL A 463 5.41 -23.60 -16.97
CA VAL A 463 6.09 -24.35 -18.04
C VAL A 463 7.28 -23.53 -18.50
N LEU A 464 8.47 -24.13 -18.41
CA LEU A 464 9.75 -23.55 -18.82
C LEU A 464 10.38 -24.39 -19.95
N PRO A 465 11.27 -23.82 -20.77
CA PRO A 465 12.21 -24.61 -21.57
C PRO A 465 13.04 -25.56 -20.69
N ALA A 466 13.62 -26.59 -21.30
CA ALA A 466 14.61 -27.43 -20.64
C ALA A 466 15.95 -26.69 -20.49
N GLY A 467 16.61 -26.85 -19.34
CA GLY A 467 17.84 -26.15 -19.00
C GLY A 467 18.03 -25.95 -17.50
N ASP A 468 19.12 -25.29 -17.12
CA ASP A 468 19.45 -25.00 -15.73
C ASP A 468 18.96 -23.62 -15.29
N TYR A 469 18.24 -23.58 -14.18
CA TYR A 469 17.68 -22.37 -13.60
C TYR A 469 18.11 -22.21 -12.15
N THR A 470 18.26 -20.96 -11.73
CA THR A 470 18.42 -20.58 -10.32
C THR A 470 17.10 -19.99 -9.84
N VAL A 471 16.48 -20.67 -8.87
CA VAL A 471 15.20 -20.28 -8.28
C VAL A 471 15.44 -19.59 -6.95
N THR A 472 14.87 -18.41 -6.76
CA THR A 472 14.75 -17.74 -5.47
C THR A 472 13.33 -17.90 -4.94
N ALA A 473 13.18 -18.16 -3.64
CA ALA A 473 11.95 -17.95 -2.89
C ALA A 473 12.17 -16.90 -1.80
N GLN A 474 11.22 -15.98 -1.62
CA GLN A 474 11.32 -14.89 -0.65
C GLN A 474 9.97 -14.58 0.00
N SER A 475 9.97 -14.31 1.31
CA SER A 475 8.79 -13.82 2.03
C SER A 475 9.22 -12.87 3.15
N GLY A 476 8.76 -11.62 3.07
CA GLY A 476 9.35 -10.53 3.86
C GLY A 476 10.83 -10.37 3.52
N VAL A 477 11.68 -10.43 4.55
CA VAL A 477 13.14 -10.40 4.41
C VAL A 477 13.76 -11.81 4.38
N ALA A 478 12.98 -12.86 4.67
CA ALA A 478 13.46 -14.23 4.58
C ALA A 478 13.57 -14.65 3.11
N ARG A 479 14.76 -15.08 2.68
CA ARG A 479 15.08 -15.46 1.30
C ARG A 479 15.88 -16.75 1.30
N GLN A 480 15.63 -17.60 0.32
CA GLN A 480 16.44 -18.77 -0.03
C GLN A 480 16.57 -18.86 -1.55
N GLN A 481 17.62 -19.54 -2.00
CA GLN A 481 17.97 -19.65 -3.41
C GLN A 481 18.61 -21.01 -3.67
N GLY A 482 18.28 -21.66 -4.79
CA GLY A 482 18.84 -22.94 -5.18
C GLY A 482 18.72 -23.20 -6.68
N SER A 483 19.55 -24.10 -7.19
CA SER A 483 19.57 -24.47 -8.61
C SER A 483 18.59 -25.62 -8.89
N VAL A 484 17.97 -25.59 -10.07
CA VAL A 484 17.00 -26.57 -10.56
C VAL A 484 17.24 -26.80 -12.05
N THR A 485 17.53 -28.04 -12.42
CA THR A 485 17.56 -28.46 -13.83
C THR A 485 16.15 -28.89 -14.25
N ILE A 486 15.65 -28.35 -15.34
CA ILE A 486 14.38 -28.77 -15.97
C ILE A 486 14.73 -29.63 -17.18
N ALA A 487 14.21 -30.86 -17.21
CA ALA A 487 14.37 -31.79 -18.33
C ALA A 487 13.07 -31.87 -19.18
N PRO A 488 13.15 -32.19 -20.48
CA PRO A 488 11.99 -32.25 -21.36
C PRO A 488 10.93 -33.25 -20.86
N ALA A 489 9.66 -32.84 -20.91
CA ALA A 489 8.49 -33.59 -20.42
C ALA A 489 8.54 -34.00 -18.93
N THR A 490 9.39 -33.38 -18.10
CA THR A 490 9.42 -33.67 -16.64
C THR A 490 8.61 -32.68 -15.81
N GLY A 491 8.10 -33.15 -14.67
CA GLY A 491 7.53 -32.32 -13.61
C GLY A 491 8.50 -32.21 -12.44
N THR A 492 9.20 -31.08 -12.33
CA THR A 492 10.21 -30.83 -11.30
C THR A 492 9.64 -29.96 -10.19
N SER A 493 9.95 -30.25 -8.92
CA SER A 493 9.46 -29.49 -7.77
C SER A 493 10.59 -28.76 -7.04
N PHE A 494 10.47 -27.44 -6.86
CA PHE A 494 11.36 -26.66 -6.00
C PHE A 494 10.70 -26.38 -4.66
N ASP A 495 11.26 -26.97 -3.61
CA ASP A 495 10.66 -27.03 -2.28
C ASP A 495 11.50 -26.26 -1.26
N SER A 496 11.26 -24.95 -1.16
CA SER A 496 12.09 -24.04 -0.38
C SER A 496 11.67 -23.99 1.09
N MET A 497 12.59 -24.33 2.00
CA MET A 497 12.44 -24.07 3.44
C MET A 497 13.12 -22.74 3.79
N LEU A 498 12.36 -21.67 4.04
CA LEU A 498 12.90 -20.34 4.35
C LEU A 498 13.55 -20.23 5.74
N ALA A 499 13.43 -21.26 6.58
CA ALA A 499 13.88 -21.30 7.97
C ALA A 499 13.42 -20.05 8.76
N SER A 500 12.19 -19.61 8.53
CA SER A 500 11.68 -18.31 8.95
C SER A 500 10.64 -18.40 10.07
N GLY A 501 10.64 -17.43 10.97
CA GLY A 501 9.58 -17.21 11.96
C GLY A 501 8.73 -15.98 11.63
N ARG A 502 7.63 -15.82 12.36
CA ARG A 502 6.81 -14.61 12.36
C ARG A 502 6.99 -13.86 13.67
N LEU A 503 7.36 -12.58 13.57
CA LEU A 503 7.45 -11.65 14.70
C LEU A 503 6.32 -10.62 14.59
N GLU A 504 5.37 -10.68 15.52
CA GLU A 504 4.28 -9.71 15.69
C GLU A 504 4.63 -8.76 16.83
N LEU A 505 4.77 -7.47 16.54
CA LEU A 505 5.08 -6.45 17.54
C LEU A 505 3.84 -5.61 17.88
N SER A 506 3.87 -5.00 19.05
CA SER A 506 3.07 -3.82 19.41
C SER A 506 3.84 -2.98 20.43
N ALA A 507 3.33 -1.79 20.76
CA ALA A 507 3.88 -0.96 21.83
C ALA A 507 2.78 -0.52 22.79
N THR A 508 3.10 -0.38 24.07
CA THR A 508 2.13 0.01 25.11
C THR A 508 2.69 1.12 26.01
N ARG A 509 1.80 1.88 26.65
CA ARG A 509 2.18 3.08 27.42
C ARG A 509 2.81 2.79 28.78
N GLY A 510 2.42 1.70 29.42
CA GLY A 510 2.84 1.30 30.76
C GLY A 510 4.16 0.52 30.80
N THR A 511 4.31 -0.36 31.78
CA THR A 511 5.53 -1.13 32.09
C THR A 511 5.41 -2.60 31.71
N ALA A 512 6.51 -3.36 31.74
CA ALA A 512 6.46 -4.81 31.53
C ALA A 512 5.56 -5.57 32.53
N ALA A 513 5.39 -5.06 33.75
CA ALA A 513 4.51 -5.65 34.77
C ALA A 513 3.04 -5.17 34.68
N ALA A 514 2.81 -3.99 34.11
CA ALA A 514 1.49 -3.40 33.90
C ALA A 514 1.47 -2.66 32.55
N PRO A 515 1.20 -3.35 31.42
CA PRO A 515 1.41 -2.81 30.08
C PRO A 515 0.65 -1.53 29.74
N GLY A 516 -0.52 -1.31 30.35
CA GLY A 516 -1.40 -0.19 30.01
C GLY A 516 -1.91 -0.25 28.56
N ASP A 517 -2.47 0.86 28.09
CA ASP A 517 -3.10 0.92 26.77
C ASP A 517 -2.10 0.77 25.61
N PRO A 518 -2.50 0.13 24.50
CA PRO A 518 -1.69 0.06 23.28
C PRO A 518 -1.56 1.43 22.61
N LEU A 519 -0.39 1.68 22.03
CA LEU A 519 -0.11 2.84 21.18
C LEU A 519 -0.49 2.51 19.74
N VAL A 520 -1.54 3.18 19.26
CA VAL A 520 -2.06 3.01 17.89
C VAL A 520 -1.46 3.99 16.86
N ASP A 521 -0.72 5.00 17.33
CA ASP A 521 -0.12 6.06 16.53
C ASP A 521 1.27 6.45 17.05
N GLY A 522 2.08 7.08 16.19
CA GLY A 522 3.31 7.79 16.58
C GLY A 522 4.51 6.92 16.98
N VAL A 523 4.39 5.59 16.91
CA VAL A 523 5.47 4.63 17.17
C VAL A 523 6.11 4.18 15.84
N THR A 524 7.45 4.14 15.81
CA THR A 524 8.21 3.43 14.76
C THR A 524 8.94 2.24 15.38
N PHE A 525 8.73 1.07 14.81
CA PHE A 525 9.48 -0.15 15.08
C PHE A 525 10.65 -0.24 14.10
N ILE A 526 11.84 -0.53 14.61
CA ILE A 526 13.05 -0.74 13.82
C ILE A 526 13.74 -2.00 14.34
N LEU A 527 14.01 -2.95 13.45
CA LEU A 527 14.61 -4.24 13.78
C LEU A 527 16.04 -4.28 13.24
N TYR A 528 16.99 -4.59 14.12
CA TYR A 528 18.40 -4.76 13.77
C TYR A 528 18.83 -6.22 13.98
N GLN A 529 19.84 -6.65 13.24
CA GLN A 529 20.55 -7.90 13.44
C GLN A 529 22.05 -7.60 13.53
N ASP A 530 22.82 -8.42 14.24
CA ASP A 530 24.27 -8.27 14.30
C ASP A 530 24.89 -8.48 12.90
N ASP A 531 25.80 -7.58 12.53
CA ASP A 531 26.45 -7.50 11.22
C ASP A 531 27.88 -6.97 11.43
N PRO A 532 28.91 -7.82 11.38
CA PRO A 532 30.30 -7.43 11.67
C PRO A 532 30.86 -6.37 10.72
N ASP A 533 30.33 -6.26 9.50
CA ASP A 533 30.79 -5.32 8.47
C ASP A 533 30.11 -3.94 8.59
N ALA A 534 29.04 -3.84 9.39
CA ALA A 534 28.34 -2.59 9.63
C ALA A 534 29.09 -1.69 10.65
N PRO A 535 29.15 -0.35 10.47
CA PRO A 535 29.91 0.56 11.34
C PRO A 535 29.53 0.58 12.84
N GLN A 536 28.42 -0.05 13.23
CA GLN A 536 27.95 -0.19 14.62
C GLN A 536 27.85 -1.67 15.05
N GLY A 537 28.45 -2.60 14.30
CA GLY A 537 28.32 -4.05 14.50
C GLY A 537 26.91 -4.60 14.25
N ARG A 538 26.01 -3.78 13.68
CA ARG A 538 24.58 -4.08 13.47
C ARG A 538 24.05 -3.43 12.21
N ARG A 539 23.18 -4.15 11.49
CA ARG A 539 22.47 -3.68 10.30
C ARG A 539 20.96 -3.60 10.56
N GLU A 540 20.32 -2.56 10.02
CA GLU A 540 18.87 -2.45 10.00
C GLU A 540 18.28 -3.48 9.02
N VAL A 541 17.37 -4.31 9.50
CA VAL A 541 16.74 -5.39 8.74
C VAL A 541 15.39 -4.95 8.17
N VAL A 542 14.57 -4.29 8.98
CA VAL A 542 13.27 -3.75 8.57
C VAL A 542 12.79 -2.66 9.53
N ARG A 543 11.96 -1.76 9.01
CA ARG A 543 11.34 -0.64 9.73
C ARG A 543 9.84 -0.59 9.41
N SER A 544 9.01 -0.25 10.39
CA SER A 544 7.58 0.01 10.18
C SER A 544 7.04 1.07 11.15
N ALA A 545 6.08 1.86 10.68
CA ALA A 545 5.29 2.80 11.50
C ALA A 545 3.84 2.32 11.72
N ALA A 546 3.50 1.09 11.30
CA ALA A 546 2.22 0.48 11.65
C ALA A 546 2.18 0.15 13.16
N PRO A 547 1.03 0.24 13.84
CA PRO A 547 0.94 0.06 15.30
C PRO A 547 1.11 -1.38 15.78
N ALA A 548 0.79 -2.36 14.93
CA ALA A 548 0.93 -3.78 15.21
C ALA A 548 1.54 -4.52 14.01
N PRO A 549 2.83 -4.29 13.67
CA PRO A 549 3.43 -4.86 12.47
C PRO A 549 3.73 -6.35 12.66
N SER A 550 3.51 -7.12 11.60
CA SER A 550 3.88 -8.53 11.52
C SER A 550 4.97 -8.72 10.47
N PHE A 551 6.10 -9.26 10.87
CA PHE A 551 7.25 -9.50 10.01
C PHE A 551 7.51 -10.99 9.83
N MET A 552 7.86 -11.40 8.60
CA MET A 552 8.48 -12.70 8.36
C MET A 552 9.99 -12.52 8.19
N LEU A 553 10.73 -13.16 9.10
CA LEU A 553 12.17 -13.01 9.28
C LEU A 553 12.83 -14.40 9.32
N PRO A 554 14.08 -14.58 8.90
CA PRO A 554 14.86 -15.78 9.21
C PRO A 554 14.88 -16.09 10.72
N ALA A 555 15.17 -17.34 11.08
CA ALA A 555 15.48 -17.69 12.46
C ALA A 555 16.79 -17.00 12.91
N GLY A 556 16.79 -16.46 14.13
CA GLY A 556 17.92 -15.70 14.65
C GLY A 556 17.58 -14.80 15.84
N THR A 557 18.50 -13.90 16.16
CA THR A 557 18.37 -12.90 17.23
C THR A 557 18.18 -11.52 16.61
N TYR A 558 17.15 -10.81 17.06
CA TYR A 558 16.82 -9.46 16.59
C TYR A 558 16.80 -8.46 17.74
N TYR A 559 17.44 -7.30 17.53
CA TYR A 559 17.38 -6.15 18.43
C TYR A 559 16.29 -5.22 17.94
N VAL A 560 15.17 -5.24 18.66
CA VAL A 560 13.96 -4.51 18.32
C VAL A 560 13.95 -3.19 19.08
N THR A 561 13.86 -2.08 18.35
CA THR A 561 13.66 -0.75 18.91
C THR A 561 12.23 -0.29 18.60
N ALA A 562 11.45 0.05 19.61
CA ALA A 562 10.22 0.84 19.44
C ALA A 562 10.49 2.25 19.95
N ARG A 563 10.22 3.28 19.12
CA ARG A 563 10.39 4.68 19.52
C ARG A 563 9.23 5.57 19.10
N THR A 564 8.97 6.61 19.90
CA THR A 564 8.22 7.82 19.53
C THR A 564 9.22 8.97 19.34
N PRO A 565 8.78 10.23 19.14
CA PRO A 565 9.69 11.38 19.18
C PRO A 565 10.34 11.64 20.56
N THR A 566 9.76 11.11 21.64
CA THR A 566 10.07 11.50 23.03
C THR A 566 10.36 10.33 23.98
N ALA A 567 10.28 9.09 23.50
CA ALA A 567 10.54 7.87 24.26
C ALA A 567 11.07 6.76 23.35
N GLU A 568 11.89 5.87 23.89
CA GLU A 568 12.35 4.66 23.20
C GLU A 568 12.50 3.49 24.18
N VAL A 569 12.30 2.27 23.67
CA VAL A 569 12.60 1.01 24.34
C VAL A 569 13.29 0.07 23.37
N ARG A 570 14.27 -0.71 23.87
CA ARG A 570 15.00 -1.72 23.09
C ARG A 570 14.88 -3.07 23.78
N GLU A 571 14.60 -4.11 23.00
CA GLU A 571 14.48 -5.50 23.44
C GLU A 571 15.30 -6.41 22.51
N GLN A 572 15.89 -7.48 23.06
CA GLN A 572 16.54 -8.53 22.28
C GLN A 572 15.61 -9.75 22.22
N ILE A 573 15.16 -10.11 21.02
CA ILE A 573 14.16 -11.16 20.78
C ILE A 573 14.80 -12.26 19.93
N ALA A 574 14.84 -13.48 20.47
CA ALA A 574 15.12 -14.67 19.69
C ALA A 574 13.86 -15.15 18.95
N LEU A 575 14.04 -15.64 17.72
CA LEU A 575 12.98 -16.13 16.85
C LEU A 575 13.44 -17.46 16.21
N GLY A 576 12.72 -18.55 16.46
CA GLY A 576 12.94 -19.84 15.81
C GLY A 576 12.25 -19.94 14.45
N ALA A 577 12.65 -20.95 13.66
CA ALA A 577 11.99 -21.25 12.39
C ALA A 577 10.63 -21.89 12.64
N GLY A 578 9.57 -21.31 12.06
CA GLY A 578 8.18 -21.72 12.28
C GLY A 578 7.48 -21.06 13.47
N ASP A 579 8.22 -20.35 14.34
CA ASP A 579 7.64 -19.68 15.51
C ASP A 579 6.68 -18.56 15.12
N VAL A 580 5.70 -18.28 15.99
CA VAL A 580 4.90 -17.05 15.98
C VAL A 580 5.12 -16.31 17.30
N VAL A 581 6.12 -15.44 17.32
CA VAL A 581 6.51 -14.65 18.50
C VAL A 581 5.69 -13.36 18.53
N LYS A 582 4.91 -13.17 19.59
CA LYS A 582 4.19 -11.90 19.86
C LYS A 582 4.89 -11.13 20.98
N ARG A 583 5.19 -9.84 20.78
CA ARG A 583 5.88 -8.98 21.77
C ARG A 583 5.26 -7.59 21.84
N ALA A 584 4.80 -7.22 23.02
CA ALA A 584 4.32 -5.88 23.33
C ALA A 584 5.42 -5.12 24.08
N LEU A 585 5.96 -4.07 23.46
CA LEU A 585 7.10 -3.30 23.95
C LEU A 585 6.63 -2.15 24.86
N PRO A 586 6.92 -2.18 26.17
CA PRO A 586 6.41 -1.19 27.12
C PRO A 586 7.30 0.05 27.17
N LEU A 587 6.83 1.16 26.60
CA LEU A 587 7.61 2.42 26.56
C LEU A 587 7.74 3.10 27.93
N SER A 588 7.06 2.60 28.97
CA SER A 588 7.21 3.06 30.36
C SER A 588 7.02 4.58 30.49
N LEU A 589 5.96 5.08 29.87
CA LEU A 589 5.70 6.52 29.68
C LEU A 589 5.22 7.18 30.97
N ALA A 590 5.74 8.37 31.23
CA ALA A 590 5.24 9.33 32.19
C ALA A 590 4.60 10.52 31.45
N HIS A 591 3.52 11.07 31.99
CA HIS A 591 2.90 12.30 31.50
C HIS A 591 3.51 13.50 32.23
N ILE A 592 3.89 14.54 31.49
CA ILE A 592 4.39 15.77 32.10
C ILE A 592 3.75 17.01 31.47
N LYS A 593 3.16 17.86 32.32
CA LYS A 593 2.61 19.17 31.96
C LYS A 593 3.53 20.28 32.48
N LEU A 594 4.08 21.08 31.57
CA LEU A 594 4.91 22.22 31.94
C LEU A 594 4.09 23.51 32.00
N SER A 595 4.56 24.43 32.83
CA SER A 595 4.10 25.81 32.93
C SER A 595 5.25 26.65 33.49
N ALA A 596 5.17 27.97 33.35
CA ALA A 596 6.17 28.90 33.86
C ALA A 596 5.49 30.18 34.33
N THR A 597 6.11 30.85 35.30
CA THR A 597 5.65 32.13 35.86
C THR A 597 6.80 33.13 35.82
N LEU A 598 6.54 34.37 35.40
CA LEU A 598 7.50 35.47 35.51
C LEU A 598 7.10 36.33 36.71
N GLY A 599 7.93 36.36 37.75
CA GLY A 599 7.61 37.07 39.00
C GLY A 599 6.32 36.60 39.67
N GLY A 600 6.04 35.30 39.61
CA GLY A 600 4.82 34.69 40.15
C GLY A 600 3.56 34.85 39.28
N GLN A 601 3.60 35.70 38.24
CA GLN A 601 2.48 35.91 37.32
C GLN A 601 2.61 35.08 36.02
N PRO A 602 1.51 34.79 35.32
CA PRO A 602 1.56 34.19 33.99
C PRO A 602 2.32 35.10 33.00
N PRO A 603 3.32 34.58 32.28
CA PRO A 603 4.14 35.35 31.34
C PRO A 603 3.32 35.80 30.13
N THR A 604 3.63 36.99 29.61
CA THR A 604 2.86 37.64 28.53
C THR A 604 3.30 37.16 27.15
N THR A 605 2.41 37.25 26.17
CA THR A 605 2.66 36.84 24.77
C THR A 605 3.76 37.64 24.07
N ALA A 606 4.16 38.79 24.62
CA ALA A 606 5.27 39.61 24.12
C ALA A 606 6.67 39.04 24.43
N SER A 607 6.77 37.96 25.22
CA SER A 607 8.04 37.31 25.55
C SER A 607 7.86 35.79 25.56
N PRO A 608 7.97 35.11 24.40
CA PRO A 608 7.73 33.68 24.29
C PRO A 608 8.75 32.89 25.12
N ILE A 609 8.25 31.96 25.91
CA ILE A 609 9.10 31.05 26.68
C ILE A 609 9.43 29.84 25.83
N THR A 610 10.72 29.51 25.74
CA THR A 610 11.16 28.23 25.20
C THR A 610 11.33 27.24 26.34
N TYR A 611 10.58 26.14 26.33
CA TYR A 611 10.83 25.00 27.19
C TYR A 611 11.80 24.02 26.50
N ARG A 612 12.72 23.43 27.26
CA ARG A 612 13.60 22.34 26.83
C ARG A 612 13.50 21.19 27.83
N ILE A 613 13.32 19.97 27.34
CA ILE A 613 13.38 18.73 28.13
C ILE A 613 14.66 18.00 27.74
N ILE A 614 15.55 17.80 28.70
CA ILE A 614 16.86 17.15 28.52
C ILE A 614 16.86 15.87 29.36
N ARG A 615 17.14 14.70 28.76
CA ARG A 615 17.28 13.45 29.51
C ARG A 615 18.64 13.41 30.21
N LEU A 616 18.64 12.95 31.45
CA LEU A 616 19.84 12.74 32.26
C LEU A 616 20.13 11.24 32.43
N GLY A 617 21.40 10.89 32.51
CA GLY A 617 21.89 9.50 32.56
C GLY A 617 22.28 8.97 31.18
N GLY A 618 23.47 8.39 31.07
CA GLY A 618 24.10 8.12 29.78
C GLY A 618 24.60 9.41 29.13
N GLU A 619 24.44 9.53 27.81
CA GLU A 619 24.72 10.77 27.07
C GLU A 619 23.51 11.71 27.12
N SER A 620 23.66 12.87 27.77
CA SER A 620 22.59 13.85 27.95
C SER A 620 22.17 14.49 26.63
N HIS A 621 20.90 14.31 26.24
CA HIS A 621 20.35 14.80 24.98
C HIS A 621 19.01 15.51 25.17
N GLU A 622 18.71 16.43 24.24
CA GLU A 622 17.44 17.16 24.20
C GLU A 622 16.35 16.27 23.60
N VAL A 623 15.30 15.98 24.38
CA VAL A 623 14.18 15.12 24.01
C VAL A 623 13.03 15.93 23.42
N ALA A 624 12.84 17.18 23.86
CA ALA A 624 11.84 18.08 23.30
C ALA A 624 12.22 19.55 23.48
N ARG A 625 11.76 20.39 22.54
CA ARG A 625 11.78 21.85 22.61
C ARG A 625 10.44 22.40 22.12
N THR A 626 9.88 23.40 22.80
CA THR A 626 8.62 24.03 22.38
C THR A 626 8.49 25.46 22.91
N ILE A 627 7.62 26.25 22.26
CA ILE A 627 7.21 27.59 22.70
C ILE A 627 5.71 27.68 23.06
N ALA A 628 5.02 26.54 23.14
CA ALA A 628 3.62 26.50 23.60
C ALA A 628 3.54 26.88 25.09
N LYS A 629 2.45 27.56 25.50
CA LYS A 629 2.31 28.17 26.84
C LYS A 629 2.33 27.13 27.99
N GLU A 630 1.52 26.08 27.85
CA GLU A 630 1.39 24.97 28.80
C GLU A 630 1.50 23.64 28.04
N PRO A 631 2.71 23.20 27.64
CA PRO A 631 2.87 22.01 26.83
C PRO A 631 2.74 20.75 27.68
N GLU A 632 2.14 19.73 27.09
CA GLU A 632 1.98 18.40 27.65
C GLU A 632 2.76 17.39 26.81
N PHE A 633 3.51 16.50 27.47
CA PHE A 633 4.35 15.49 26.81
C PHE A 633 4.14 14.11 27.45
N GLN A 634 4.29 13.07 26.64
CA GLN A 634 4.60 11.72 27.11
C GLN A 634 6.09 11.47 26.89
N VAL A 635 6.83 11.15 27.95
CA VAL A 635 8.27 10.83 27.90
C VAL A 635 8.52 9.49 28.59
N SER A 636 9.58 8.77 28.22
CA SER A 636 9.99 7.55 28.94
C SER A 636 10.33 7.87 30.41
N ALA A 637 10.16 6.89 31.32
CA ALA A 637 10.69 6.99 32.67
C ALA A 637 12.22 7.25 32.69
N GLY A 638 12.69 7.94 33.74
CA GLY A 638 14.10 8.31 33.91
C GLY A 638 14.29 9.66 34.60
N GLN A 639 15.54 10.14 34.62
CA GLN A 639 15.90 11.45 35.14
C GLN A 639 15.88 12.50 34.03
N TYR A 640 15.42 13.71 34.35
CA TYR A 640 15.23 14.80 33.39
C TYR A 640 15.62 16.14 34.01
N ARG A 641 16.33 16.95 33.23
CA ARG A 641 16.49 18.39 33.45
C ARG A 641 15.53 19.13 32.54
N ILE A 642 14.74 20.02 33.11
CA ILE A 642 13.74 20.80 32.38
C ILE A 642 14.04 22.27 32.56
N GLU A 643 14.21 22.95 31.44
CA GLU A 643 14.56 24.37 31.38
C GLU A 643 13.39 25.17 30.77
N ALA A 644 13.17 26.38 31.27
CA ALA A 644 12.40 27.41 30.61
C ALA A 644 13.29 28.65 30.43
N SER A 645 13.30 29.25 29.24
CA SER A 645 14.04 30.49 28.95
C SER A 645 13.14 31.55 28.34
N LEU A 646 13.25 32.79 28.80
CA LEU A 646 12.39 33.90 28.37
C LEU A 646 12.96 34.61 27.12
N GLY A 647 12.43 34.26 25.94
CA GLY A 647 12.84 34.85 24.66
C GLY A 647 14.35 34.74 24.40
N ALA A 648 14.98 35.88 24.11
CA ALA A 648 16.42 36.02 23.92
C ALA A 648 17.17 36.59 25.14
N SER A 649 16.51 36.68 26.31
CA SER A 649 17.15 37.17 27.55
C SER A 649 18.02 36.10 28.21
N ASN A 650 18.75 36.50 29.24
CA ASN A 650 19.46 35.57 30.13
C ASN A 650 18.57 35.00 31.27
N VAL A 651 17.26 35.29 31.29
CA VAL A 651 16.32 34.74 32.28
C VAL A 651 16.02 33.28 31.93
N ILE A 652 16.57 32.38 32.76
CA ILE A 652 16.40 30.93 32.64
C ILE A 652 16.03 30.37 34.02
N ALA A 653 15.02 29.52 34.05
CA ALA A 653 14.70 28.66 35.19
C ALA A 653 14.94 27.20 34.80
N ALA A 654 15.49 26.40 35.71
CA ALA A 654 15.71 24.98 35.48
C ALA A 654 15.36 24.17 36.73
N THR A 655 14.89 22.94 36.54
CA THR A 655 14.69 21.97 37.61
C THR A 655 15.08 20.57 37.13
N GLU A 656 15.52 19.72 38.05
CA GLU A 656 15.89 18.33 37.78
C GLU A 656 14.98 17.40 38.59
N LEU A 657 14.41 16.39 37.93
CA LEU A 657 13.42 15.50 38.52
C LEU A 657 13.48 14.09 37.93
N THR A 658 12.98 13.11 38.68
CA THR A 658 12.82 11.73 38.21
C THR A 658 11.35 11.46 37.89
N LEU A 659 11.07 10.92 36.71
CA LEU A 659 9.75 10.46 36.29
C LEU A 659 9.67 8.93 36.36
N THR A 660 8.64 8.41 37.01
CA THR A 660 8.30 6.99 37.02
C THR A 660 7.19 6.68 36.00
N ALA A 661 7.14 5.45 35.50
CA ALA A 661 6.17 5.06 34.48
C ALA A 661 4.73 5.13 35.03
N GLY A 662 3.81 5.66 34.24
CA GLY A 662 2.42 5.94 34.63
C GLY A 662 2.23 7.20 35.48
N GLN A 663 3.29 7.85 35.95
CA GLN A 663 3.20 9.10 36.71
C GLN A 663 2.69 10.24 35.83
N ALA A 664 1.77 11.05 36.36
CA ALA A 664 1.40 12.34 35.80
C ALA A 664 1.98 13.46 36.68
N GLN A 665 2.89 14.27 36.12
CA GLN A 665 3.58 15.33 36.85
C GLN A 665 3.24 16.71 36.25
N LYS A 666 2.82 17.66 37.09
CA LYS A 666 2.83 19.09 36.72
C LYS A 666 4.13 19.73 37.22
N VAL A 667 4.73 20.57 36.39
CA VAL A 667 5.91 21.37 36.73
C VAL A 667 5.62 22.83 36.44
N THR A 668 5.95 23.71 37.40
CA THR A 668 5.89 25.16 37.25
C THR A 668 7.31 25.70 37.41
N LEU A 669 7.84 26.34 36.38
CA LEU A 669 9.20 26.91 36.36
C LEU A 669 9.14 28.41 36.73
N PRO A 670 9.65 28.81 37.92
CA PRO A 670 9.66 30.21 38.32
C PRO A 670 10.80 30.95 37.62
N LEU A 671 10.46 31.76 36.62
CA LEU A 671 11.39 32.69 35.98
C LEU A 671 11.49 33.95 36.85
N GLU A 672 12.67 34.17 37.42
CA GLU A 672 13.01 35.41 38.09
C GLU A 672 13.64 36.38 37.09
N GLY A 673 13.08 37.58 36.98
CA GLY A 673 13.63 38.61 36.12
C GLY A 673 13.16 40.00 36.52
N GLY A 674 14.02 41.00 36.33
CA GLY A 674 13.70 42.41 36.48
C GLY A 674 13.65 43.11 35.12
N SER A 675 12.72 44.05 34.97
CA SER A 675 12.57 44.90 33.79
C SER A 675 13.53 46.09 33.88
N LEU A 676 14.51 46.14 32.98
CA LEU A 676 15.43 47.26 32.82
C LEU A 676 15.01 48.11 31.61
N THR A 677 14.69 49.37 31.83
CA THR A 677 14.52 50.39 30.79
C THR A 677 15.70 51.34 30.81
N LEU A 678 16.47 51.41 29.72
CA LEU A 678 17.57 52.36 29.59
C LEU A 678 17.07 53.68 29.01
N LYS A 679 17.61 54.80 29.50
CA LYS A 679 17.34 56.15 29.00
C LYS A 679 18.63 56.96 29.10
N ARG A 680 18.74 58.06 28.34
CA ARG A 680 19.85 59.01 28.43
C ARG A 680 19.36 60.32 29.03
N ALA A 681 20.05 60.84 30.05
CA ALA A 681 19.75 62.15 30.60
C ALA A 681 20.09 63.26 29.59
N ASN A 682 19.26 64.30 29.53
CA ASN A 682 19.46 65.52 28.71
C ASN A 682 19.67 65.28 27.20
N SER A 683 18.83 64.47 26.55
CA SER A 683 18.74 64.42 25.08
C SER A 683 17.88 65.57 24.51
N GLY A 684 18.44 66.78 24.46
CA GLY A 684 17.81 67.91 23.76
C GLY A 684 17.80 67.73 22.24
N THR A 685 16.68 67.27 21.69
CA THR A 685 16.25 67.31 20.27
C THR A 685 17.21 66.86 19.15
N MET A 686 18.39 66.32 19.46
CA MET A 686 19.32 65.72 18.49
C MET A 686 19.39 64.21 18.68
N ALA A 687 18.80 63.47 17.75
CA ALA A 687 18.89 62.02 17.67
C ALA A 687 20.25 61.61 17.07
N GLY A 688 21.27 61.52 17.93
CA GLY A 688 22.47 60.73 17.62
C GLY A 688 22.20 59.24 17.85
N ASP A 689 22.84 58.39 17.06
CA ASP A 689 22.74 56.92 17.17
C ASP A 689 23.35 56.43 18.49
N VAL A 690 22.55 56.38 19.56
CA VAL A 690 22.95 55.78 20.84
C VAL A 690 22.85 54.27 20.72
N PHE A 691 24.00 53.60 20.74
CA PHE A 691 24.06 52.14 20.74
C PHE A 691 24.24 51.64 22.18
N TRP A 692 23.20 51.02 22.70
CA TRP A 692 23.18 50.42 24.02
C TRP A 692 23.70 48.99 23.96
N GLU A 693 24.58 48.64 24.89
CA GLU A 693 24.99 47.28 25.17
C GLU A 693 24.94 47.02 26.68
N VAL A 694 24.48 45.85 27.09
CA VAL A 694 24.48 45.41 28.49
C VAL A 694 25.19 44.07 28.58
N GLN A 695 26.20 44.00 29.45
CA GLN A 695 26.99 42.81 29.71
C GLN A 695 26.76 42.29 31.13
N ASP A 696 26.69 40.97 31.30
CA ASP A 696 26.62 40.34 32.62
C ASP A 696 28.00 40.28 33.33
N GLU A 697 28.04 39.79 34.56
CA GLU A 697 29.30 39.59 35.32
C GLU A 697 30.34 38.73 34.60
N LYS A 698 29.91 37.90 33.62
CA LYS A 698 30.78 37.05 32.79
C LYS A 698 31.16 37.72 31.47
N GLN A 699 30.93 39.03 31.34
CA GLN A 699 31.16 39.86 30.16
C GLN A 699 30.38 39.39 28.92
N ARG A 700 29.29 38.64 29.11
CA ARG A 700 28.42 38.19 28.00
C ARG A 700 27.38 39.26 27.72
N ILE A 701 27.21 39.61 26.45
CA ILE A 701 26.21 40.56 26.00
C ILE A 701 24.81 39.96 26.17
N VAL A 702 23.97 40.58 27.00
CA VAL A 702 22.58 40.16 27.29
C VAL A 702 21.53 41.09 26.70
N LEU A 703 21.92 42.31 26.32
CA LEU A 703 21.10 43.24 25.54
C LEU A 703 22.01 44.03 24.60
N ARG A 704 21.53 44.29 23.39
CA ARG A 704 22.14 45.18 22.39
C ARG A 704 21.04 45.86 21.59
N SER A 705 21.02 47.20 21.52
CA SER A 705 19.94 47.94 20.86
C SER A 705 20.33 49.37 20.45
N SER A 706 19.86 49.81 19.28
CA SER A 706 19.94 51.21 18.81
C SER A 706 18.68 52.03 19.10
N GLN A 707 17.72 51.49 19.86
CA GLN A 707 16.53 52.25 20.26
C GLN A 707 16.89 53.37 21.24
N PRO A 708 16.22 54.54 21.22
CA PRO A 708 16.50 55.62 22.18
C PRO A 708 16.20 55.24 23.64
N GLN A 709 15.23 54.36 23.88
CA GLN A 709 14.84 53.88 25.21
C GLN A 709 14.51 52.38 25.18
N PRO A 710 15.50 51.47 25.07
CA PRO A 710 15.24 50.04 25.02
C PRO A 710 14.78 49.53 26.38
N THR A 711 13.89 48.54 26.37
CA THR A 711 13.47 47.82 27.58
C THR A 711 13.68 46.33 27.39
N ALA A 712 14.25 45.68 28.40
CA ALA A 712 14.49 44.24 28.42
C ALA A 712 14.20 43.66 29.81
N VAL A 713 13.81 42.39 29.87
CA VAL A 713 13.78 41.63 31.12
C VAL A 713 15.10 40.89 31.25
N LEU A 714 15.80 41.06 32.38
CA LEU A 714 17.10 40.44 32.66
C LEU A 714 17.03 39.64 33.97
N ALA A 715 17.87 38.61 34.10
CA ALA A 715 17.97 37.82 35.32
C ALA A 715 18.46 38.67 36.52
N PRO A 716 18.17 38.28 37.77
CA PRO A 716 18.74 38.96 38.94
C PRO A 716 20.27 38.90 38.92
N GLY A 717 20.93 40.03 39.19
CA GLY A 717 22.40 40.11 39.19
C GLY A 717 22.94 41.48 38.85
N ARG A 718 24.26 41.56 38.69
CA ARG A 718 24.98 42.79 38.31
C ARG A 718 25.30 42.82 36.82
N TYR A 719 25.26 44.01 36.26
CA TYR A 719 25.47 44.25 34.84
C TYR A 719 26.32 45.51 34.61
N VAL A 720 27.09 45.51 33.54
CA VAL A 720 27.71 46.73 32.99
C VAL A 720 26.85 47.18 31.82
N VAL A 721 26.25 48.37 31.94
CA VAL A 721 25.63 49.07 30.81
C VAL A 721 26.69 49.93 30.15
N SER A 722 26.81 49.83 28.83
CA SER A 722 27.56 50.77 28.01
C SER A 722 26.67 51.44 26.97
N ALA A 723 26.95 52.72 26.74
CA ALA A 723 26.32 53.52 25.69
C ALA A 723 27.43 54.11 24.82
N ASP A 724 27.55 53.61 23.59
CA ASP A 724 28.46 54.22 22.63
C ASP A 724 27.87 55.56 22.14
N THR A 725 28.71 56.59 22.19
CA THR A 725 28.44 57.90 21.62
C THR A 725 29.61 58.30 20.74
N SER A 726 29.41 59.21 19.80
CA SER A 726 30.42 59.64 18.82
C SER A 726 31.67 60.36 19.39
N ALA A 727 31.79 60.49 20.71
CA ALA A 727 32.93 61.08 21.40
C ALA A 727 33.61 60.12 22.40
N THR A 728 32.86 59.27 23.11
CA THR A 728 33.40 58.29 24.08
C THR A 728 32.41 57.15 24.36
N PRO A 729 32.91 55.92 24.63
CA PRO A 729 32.10 54.81 25.15
C PRO A 729 31.88 54.99 26.65
N LEU A 730 30.67 55.40 27.05
CA LEU A 730 30.31 55.53 28.46
C LEU A 730 29.99 54.15 29.06
N ARG A 731 30.41 53.88 30.30
CA ARG A 731 30.14 52.62 31.01
C ARG A 731 29.70 52.87 32.46
N SER A 732 28.71 52.12 32.93
CA SER A 732 28.24 52.19 34.32
C SER A 732 27.77 50.83 34.82
N ALA A 733 27.96 50.56 36.11
CA ALA A 733 27.54 49.32 36.76
C ALA A 733 26.15 49.47 37.40
N ILE A 734 25.28 48.50 37.16
CA ILE A 734 23.93 48.43 37.74
C ILE A 734 23.69 47.06 38.38
N GLU A 735 22.65 47.00 39.21
CA GLU A 735 22.12 45.76 39.79
C GLU A 735 20.64 45.67 39.42
N VAL A 736 20.18 44.51 38.96
CA VAL A 736 18.78 44.22 38.65
C VAL A 736 18.30 43.15 39.62
N LYS A 737 17.18 43.38 40.29
CA LYS A 737 16.58 42.43 41.23
C LYS A 737 15.40 41.70 40.60
N ALA A 738 15.06 40.53 41.14
CA ALA A 738 13.87 39.80 40.75
C ALA A 738 12.63 40.69 40.90
N ASN A 739 11.81 40.78 39.85
CA ASN A 739 10.52 41.47 39.83
C ASN A 739 10.63 43.00 40.00
N GLU A 740 11.82 43.57 39.85
CA GLU A 740 12.06 45.01 39.83
C GLU A 740 11.66 45.63 38.48
N HIS A 741 11.11 46.85 38.48
CA HIS A 741 10.98 47.69 37.29
C HIS A 741 11.90 48.90 37.40
N ARG A 742 13.13 48.77 36.88
CA ARG A 742 14.19 49.78 36.99
C ARG A 742 14.31 50.58 35.70
N THR A 743 14.02 51.87 35.75
CA THR A 743 14.55 52.82 34.76
C THR A 743 15.98 53.20 35.17
N PHE A 744 16.91 53.19 34.22
CA PHE A 744 18.27 53.70 34.41
C PHE A 744 18.51 54.87 33.46
N ASP A 745 18.48 56.09 34.03
CA ASP A 745 18.85 57.32 33.34
C ASP A 745 20.37 57.48 33.32
N PHE A 746 20.96 57.22 32.16
CA PHE A 746 22.39 57.34 31.92
C PHE A 746 22.75 58.82 31.78
N SER A 747 23.15 59.45 32.89
CA SER A 747 23.86 60.73 32.90
C SER A 747 25.37 60.51 32.80
N GLY A 748 26.03 61.29 31.93
CA GLY A 748 27.48 61.47 32.03
C GLY A 748 27.82 62.38 33.21
N GLN A 749 28.90 62.05 33.91
CA GLN A 749 29.69 63.00 34.70
C GLN A 749 30.94 63.37 33.89
#